data_AF-A0A6M0S6A0-F1
#
_entry.id   AF-A0A6M0S6A0-F1
#
_cell.length_a   1.000
_cell.length_b   1.000
_cell.length_c   1.000
_cell.angle_alpha   90.00
_cell.angle_beta   90.00
_cell.angle_gamma   90.00
#
_symmetry.space_group_name_H-M   'P 1'
#
loop_
_entity.id
_entity.type
_entity.pdbx_description
1 polymer ?
#
loop_
_entity_poly.entity_id
_entity_poly.type
_entity_poly.pdbx_seq_one_letter_code
_entity_poly.pdbx_strand_id
1 'polypeptide(L)'
;MNDLLNNSPELVSLLSTYFSQRGKFLAKVINADLKSSPLKSSRQLVEVAQLADIESFKSLEESADVSVSTDTELDDLSSPNTQPLAQTIEKLLIDLIVEQTGYPAESITLEARLLDDLNLDSIKSAEVVAQTAKQIGLEGQVDPSLFANATLNEVVEALQEIQITGNTGTQHFLGATVNTTIQKDPWVRNYLIEYVAESAEQINEFDQLKHKFPVDDLVKSEILIVASSQNRDWAEGLAEELQHKGAQTAIADLMQLQQLYGHDYTHIISILPRETEAAPAAKLEKAITQLRTIGAFPEERSDGDYTSVSYIQFGGGHFGKENNVAAIDTSCTIGFAASLHLERTDLKVRAIDLPLDAESDLLIRAVIEEIVRPDTYLAVGFDSECIRYIPRPCLQDRSTYQDRNILWSNEDVVLVTGGAKGITAECALAWAKQTGVSLALVGSSAHPQDSPTGKSAVEISETLSRFQASGLTCHYYQCDVSDKASLNDLVMVIQEELGTITGVIHGAAVNRAKPVNKSTVEDALSEVKPKIMGALNLSEIFQQETLKLFAGFSSIGAVIGLPGNTWYSFSNEALDLILRDYKQQHPTTEIISIAYSVWSEVGMGAKMGAVSGLSRMGIGAISLQEGVDRFVQLMEQNPGNSQVVIAARIDGRISRQHNFDTWLPPRNSPPQNFKFLEQILMSEPGVETIVRAHLNMTKDSYVLDHIYNGSYLFPTVFGLEAMAQTVAYTLGIDSFTSFRLEDVRLERPIVVHPENGVDIEIHAEVSERVEESESLRIYVEIKTESTGFARAHFAANFVLDKTIELKTYKVPQRLVPLDIEPKKDLYGWLLFQGEKFQRIQEIYSLDSHKMVFLTEQKGSNRENSSDRADGPFLIGDPYYRDSLLHSVQPMVPEDLCLPLGIDSIEIHLNKKQFENYFIGITLRNNTENDQHDTSVIVVNRNGEVIEKLEGYNVKIMEHRSENPTAEELVSPQVRDGQLLYQELNERAQALGVEAPEATLAHLSGLHHLPTQERHQLELPLFFETLHKLLHKLE
;
A
#
# COMPACT_ATOMS: atom_id res chain seq x y z
N MET A 1 17.58 -72.71 1.33
CA MET A 1 19.06 -72.79 1.44
C MET A 1 19.57 -74.18 1.81
N ASN A 2 19.04 -74.86 2.85
CA ASN A 2 19.34 -76.28 3.08
C ASN A 2 18.96 -77.16 1.86
N ASP A 3 17.90 -76.82 1.14
CA ASP A 3 17.52 -77.55 -0.09
C ASP A 3 18.40 -77.25 -1.32
N LEU A 4 19.09 -76.10 -1.34
CA LEU A 4 20.03 -75.73 -2.42
C LEU A 4 21.42 -76.36 -2.18
N LEU A 5 21.86 -76.39 -0.92
CA LEU A 5 23.11 -77.05 -0.52
C LEU A 5 23.03 -78.59 -0.60
N ASN A 6 21.82 -79.17 -0.50
CA ASN A 6 21.64 -80.62 -0.62
C ASN A 6 21.52 -81.11 -2.07
N ASN A 7 21.21 -80.24 -3.04
CA ASN A 7 20.88 -80.65 -4.41
C ASN A 7 21.96 -80.36 -5.47
N SER A 8 23.05 -79.68 -5.14
CA SER A 8 24.15 -79.39 -6.08
C SER A 8 25.54 -79.79 -5.54
N PRO A 9 25.97 -81.06 -5.73
CA PRO A 9 27.29 -81.55 -5.31
C PRO A 9 28.47 -80.77 -5.93
N GLU A 10 28.26 -80.21 -7.12
CA GLU A 10 29.24 -79.39 -7.83
C GLU A 10 29.50 -78.06 -7.13
N LEU A 11 28.47 -77.44 -6.55
CA LEU A 11 28.57 -76.19 -5.78
C LEU A 11 29.33 -76.40 -4.46
N VAL A 12 29.07 -77.53 -3.77
CA VAL A 12 29.81 -77.93 -2.56
C VAL A 12 31.27 -78.23 -2.88
N SER A 13 31.55 -78.86 -4.02
CA SER A 13 32.92 -79.12 -4.51
C SER A 13 33.65 -77.83 -4.89
N LEU A 14 32.98 -76.89 -5.56
CA LEU A 14 33.52 -75.59 -5.96
C LEU A 14 33.86 -74.73 -4.73
N LEU A 15 32.94 -74.65 -3.76
CA LEU A 15 33.15 -73.95 -2.49
C LEU A 15 34.25 -74.64 -1.66
N SER A 16 34.27 -75.97 -1.59
CA SER A 16 35.35 -76.72 -0.91
C SER A 16 36.73 -76.48 -1.56
N THR A 17 36.77 -76.36 -2.90
CA THR A 17 37.99 -76.05 -3.66
C THR A 17 38.43 -74.59 -3.42
N TYR A 18 37.50 -73.64 -3.43
CA TYR A 18 37.75 -72.23 -3.12
C TYR A 18 38.26 -72.03 -1.68
N PHE A 19 37.61 -72.67 -0.70
CA PHE A 19 38.01 -72.60 0.71
C PHE A 19 39.31 -73.38 1.00
N SER A 20 39.59 -74.47 0.29
CA SER A 20 40.85 -75.22 0.45
C SER A 20 42.07 -74.46 -0.10
N GLN A 21 41.89 -73.63 -1.13
CA GLN A 21 42.95 -72.78 -1.69
C GLN A 21 43.22 -71.52 -0.86
N ARG A 22 42.20 -70.86 -0.28
CA ARG A 22 42.37 -69.69 0.61
C ARG A 22 42.53 -70.03 2.10
N GLY A 23 42.28 -71.29 2.50
CA GLY A 23 42.20 -71.72 3.90
C GLY A 23 43.47 -71.54 4.72
N LYS A 24 44.67 -71.55 4.11
CA LYS A 24 45.94 -71.37 4.84
C LYS A 24 46.20 -69.92 5.27
N PHE A 25 45.59 -68.93 4.60
CA PHE A 25 45.71 -67.52 4.97
C PHE A 25 44.66 -67.15 6.02
N LEU A 26 43.40 -67.52 5.79
CA LEU A 26 42.33 -67.31 6.78
C LEU A 26 42.61 -68.04 8.10
N ALA A 27 43.14 -69.28 8.07
CA ALA A 27 43.50 -70.01 9.29
C ALA A 27 44.67 -69.38 10.08
N LYS A 28 45.50 -68.54 9.44
CA LYS A 28 46.56 -67.77 10.11
C LYS A 28 46.02 -66.48 10.75
N VAL A 29 45.09 -65.80 10.08
CA VAL A 29 44.41 -64.59 10.59
C VAL A 29 43.50 -64.96 11.77
N ILE A 30 42.69 -66.01 11.62
CA ILE A 30 41.81 -66.52 12.67
C ILE A 30 42.62 -67.06 13.88
N ASN A 31 43.79 -67.68 13.69
CA ASN A 31 44.66 -68.08 14.81
C ASN A 31 45.38 -66.90 15.48
N ALA A 32 45.58 -65.78 14.79
CA ALA A 32 46.15 -64.58 15.38
C ALA A 32 45.11 -63.87 16.26
N ASP A 33 43.86 -63.80 15.81
CA ASP A 33 42.73 -63.20 16.55
C ASP A 33 42.24 -64.08 17.71
N LEU A 34 42.27 -65.40 17.58
CA LEU A 34 41.92 -66.31 18.67
C LEU A 34 42.96 -66.34 19.80
N LYS A 35 44.18 -65.83 19.58
CA LYS A 35 45.23 -65.73 20.61
C LYS A 35 45.19 -64.43 21.40
N SER A 36 44.43 -63.42 20.97
CA SER A 36 44.42 -62.08 21.57
C SER A 36 43.16 -61.74 22.40
N SER A 37 42.17 -62.62 22.48
CA SER A 37 40.91 -62.32 23.19
C SER A 37 40.69 -63.17 24.45
N PRO A 38 40.50 -62.55 25.64
CA PRO A 38 40.14 -63.25 26.86
C PRO A 38 38.62 -63.36 26.96
N LEU A 39 38.08 -64.58 26.96
CA LEU A 39 37.17 -65.09 28.00
C LEU A 39 36.41 -66.34 27.52
N LYS A 40 36.61 -67.39 28.32
CA LYS A 40 35.67 -68.51 28.51
C LYS A 40 34.41 -67.96 29.17
N SER A 41 33.23 -68.37 28.71
CA SER A 41 32.33 -69.27 29.44
C SER A 41 30.90 -69.18 28.92
N SER A 42 30.20 -70.26 29.22
CA SER A 42 28.99 -70.81 28.63
C SER A 42 27.66 -70.25 29.16
N ARG A 43 26.63 -70.40 28.31
CA ARG A 43 25.21 -70.76 28.59
C ARG A 43 24.26 -69.71 29.19
N GLN A 44 23.20 -69.37 28.42
CA GLN A 44 21.76 -69.67 28.64
C GLN A 44 20.93 -69.02 27.48
N LEU A 45 20.17 -69.80 26.67
CA LEU A 45 18.69 -70.02 26.66
C LEU A 45 17.88 -68.77 26.24
N VAL A 46 16.79 -68.73 25.45
CA VAL A 46 15.95 -69.59 24.56
C VAL A 46 14.79 -68.68 24.06
N GLU A 47 14.06 -69.07 22.98
CA GLU A 47 12.73 -68.56 22.52
C GLU A 47 12.72 -67.17 21.84
N VAL A 48 12.11 -66.94 20.66
CA VAL A 48 10.75 -67.32 20.19
C VAL A 48 10.72 -67.50 18.66
N ALA A 49 10.07 -68.55 18.19
CA ALA A 49 9.54 -68.69 16.83
C ALA A 49 8.07 -69.13 16.94
N GLN A 50 7.22 -68.57 16.08
CA GLN A 50 5.83 -68.93 15.69
C GLN A 50 5.05 -67.62 15.48
N LEU A 51 4.23 -67.37 14.46
CA LEU A 51 3.59 -68.16 13.41
C LEU A 51 3.10 -67.19 12.31
N ALA A 52 2.87 -67.72 11.12
CA ALA A 52 2.44 -67.04 9.90
C ALA A 52 0.90 -66.92 9.77
N ASP A 53 0.52 -66.14 8.75
CA ASP A 53 -0.72 -66.11 7.95
C ASP A 53 -1.99 -65.41 8.48
N ILE A 54 -2.51 -64.44 7.70
CA ILE A 54 -3.71 -64.59 6.82
C ILE A 54 -4.05 -63.23 6.15
N GLU A 55 -4.42 -63.32 4.87
CA GLU A 55 -4.91 -62.30 3.93
C GLU A 55 -6.22 -61.57 4.33
N SER A 56 -6.38 -60.32 3.87
CA SER A 56 -7.60 -59.65 3.35
C SER A 56 -7.30 -58.14 3.32
N PHE A 57 -7.47 -57.36 2.26
CA PHE A 57 -8.67 -57.07 1.48
C PHE A 57 -8.26 -56.52 0.10
N LYS A 58 -8.93 -57.01 -0.96
CA LYS A 58 -8.99 -56.41 -2.30
C LYS A 58 -10.47 -56.11 -2.58
N SER A 59 -10.80 -54.88 -2.94
CA SER A 59 -11.94 -54.43 -3.76
C SER A 59 -11.93 -52.90 -3.71
N LEU A 60 -11.72 -52.14 -4.77
CA LEU A 60 -12.62 -51.79 -5.88
C LEU A 60 -11.75 -50.80 -6.70
N GLU A 61 -11.53 -50.88 -8.01
CA GLU A 61 -12.47 -50.50 -9.08
C GLU A 61 -11.79 -50.79 -10.43
N GLU A 62 -12.55 -51.35 -11.36
CA GLU A 62 -12.22 -51.43 -12.79
C GLU A 62 -13.48 -50.99 -13.56
N SER A 63 -13.37 -49.92 -14.36
CA SER A 63 -14.10 -49.61 -15.60
C SER A 63 -13.80 -48.15 -15.96
N ALA A 64 -13.50 -47.72 -17.19
CA ALA A 64 -13.83 -48.28 -18.48
C ALA A 64 -12.82 -47.86 -19.57
N ASP A 65 -12.60 -48.77 -20.52
CA ASP A 65 -12.06 -48.50 -21.85
C ASP A 65 -12.90 -47.47 -22.62
N VAL A 66 -12.26 -46.54 -23.33
CA VAL A 66 -12.65 -46.15 -24.70
C VAL A 66 -11.41 -45.84 -25.55
N SER A 67 -11.39 -46.53 -26.70
CA SER A 67 -10.47 -46.49 -27.85
C SER A 67 -10.11 -45.10 -28.41
N VAL A 68 -8.83 -44.90 -28.74
CA VAL A 68 -8.35 -43.86 -29.66
C VAL A 68 -8.29 -44.43 -31.08
N SER A 69 -9.04 -43.81 -31.99
CA SER A 69 -8.98 -44.01 -33.44
C SER A 69 -7.81 -43.23 -34.03
N THR A 70 -7.06 -43.89 -34.92
CA THR A 70 -6.01 -43.32 -35.77
C THR A 70 -6.58 -42.54 -36.96
N ASP A 71 -5.77 -41.59 -37.40
CA ASP A 71 -5.73 -40.92 -38.70
C ASP A 71 -6.81 -39.88 -39.02
N THR A 72 -6.37 -38.62 -39.12
CA THR A 72 -6.62 -37.85 -40.34
C THR A 72 -5.54 -36.78 -40.53
N GLU A 73 -4.85 -36.88 -41.66
CA GLU A 73 -4.10 -35.81 -42.32
C GLU A 73 -4.98 -34.56 -42.48
N LEU A 74 -4.40 -33.38 -42.27
CA LEU A 74 -4.92 -32.15 -42.85
C LEU A 74 -3.78 -31.33 -43.44
N ASP A 75 -4.00 -31.06 -44.72
CA ASP A 75 -3.19 -30.35 -45.69
C ASP A 75 -2.69 -28.97 -45.26
N ASP A 76 -1.45 -28.75 -45.68
CA ASP A 76 -0.81 -27.55 -46.18
C ASP A 76 -1.78 -26.44 -46.68
N LEU A 77 -1.76 -25.30 -45.99
CA LEU A 77 -2.21 -24.00 -46.51
C LEU A 77 -1.14 -22.94 -46.23
N SER A 78 -0.10 -22.96 -47.07
CA SER A 78 0.87 -21.88 -47.21
C SER A 78 0.21 -20.52 -47.57
N SER A 79 0.54 -19.47 -46.82
CA SER A 79 0.59 -18.06 -47.25
C SER A 79 1.44 -17.24 -46.26
N PRO A 80 1.93 -16.03 -46.59
CA PRO A 80 3.07 -15.77 -47.46
C PRO A 80 4.23 -15.01 -46.75
N ASN A 81 5.47 -15.39 -47.02
CA ASN A 81 6.66 -14.51 -47.07
C ASN A 81 7.10 -13.69 -45.80
N THR A 82 6.92 -14.19 -44.57
CA THR A 82 7.48 -13.56 -43.33
C THR A 82 8.85 -14.09 -42.90
N GLN A 83 9.23 -15.31 -43.30
CA GLN A 83 10.51 -15.93 -42.91
C GLN A 83 11.81 -15.18 -43.31
N PRO A 84 11.89 -14.41 -44.41
CA PRO A 84 13.15 -13.75 -44.79
C PRO A 84 13.61 -12.65 -43.82
N LEU A 85 12.67 -11.94 -43.17
CA LEU A 85 12.98 -10.81 -42.28
C LEU A 85 13.43 -11.27 -40.90
N ALA A 86 12.76 -12.29 -40.34
CA ALA A 86 13.10 -12.90 -39.06
C ALA A 86 14.55 -13.40 -39.04
N GLN A 87 14.92 -14.17 -40.06
CA GLN A 87 16.27 -14.70 -40.26
C GLN A 87 17.31 -13.58 -40.47
N THR A 88 16.89 -12.41 -40.98
CA THR A 88 17.78 -11.25 -41.16
C THR A 88 18.05 -10.55 -39.82
N ILE A 89 17.02 -10.35 -38.99
CA ILE A 89 17.15 -9.70 -37.66
C ILE A 89 17.91 -10.61 -36.70
N GLU A 90 17.58 -11.91 -36.68
CA GLU A 90 18.30 -12.93 -35.91
C GLU A 90 19.78 -12.92 -36.22
N LYS A 91 20.14 -12.99 -37.51
CA LYS A 91 21.54 -13.01 -37.93
C LYS A 91 22.28 -11.73 -37.50
N LEU A 92 21.64 -10.57 -37.61
CA LEU A 92 22.21 -9.30 -37.17
C LEU A 92 22.47 -9.24 -35.66
N LEU A 93 21.54 -9.75 -34.85
CA LEU A 93 21.70 -9.84 -33.41
C LEU A 93 22.85 -10.77 -33.04
N ILE A 94 22.88 -11.98 -33.63
CA ILE A 94 23.95 -12.94 -33.38
C ILE A 94 25.31 -12.37 -33.80
N ASP A 95 25.42 -11.75 -34.98
CA ASP A 95 26.68 -11.16 -35.46
C ASP A 95 27.19 -10.05 -34.51
N LEU A 96 26.30 -9.17 -34.02
CA LEU A 96 26.64 -8.12 -33.06
C LEU A 96 27.04 -8.67 -31.69
N ILE A 97 26.36 -9.73 -31.24
CA ILE A 97 26.69 -10.39 -29.97
C ILE A 97 28.04 -11.10 -30.07
N VAL A 98 28.33 -11.78 -31.18
CA VAL A 98 29.64 -12.39 -31.45
C VAL A 98 30.75 -11.32 -31.42
N GLU A 99 30.51 -10.16 -32.02
CA GLU A 99 31.47 -9.04 -32.01
C GLU A 99 31.74 -8.49 -30.59
N GLN A 100 30.70 -8.41 -29.75
CA GLN A 100 30.79 -7.82 -28.41
C GLN A 100 31.24 -8.80 -27.32
N THR A 101 30.92 -10.09 -27.46
CA THR A 101 31.18 -11.13 -26.44
C THR A 101 32.30 -12.09 -26.81
N GLY A 102 32.58 -12.27 -28.10
CA GLY A 102 33.55 -13.24 -28.61
C GLY A 102 33.08 -14.70 -28.59
N TYR A 103 31.80 -14.98 -28.28
CA TYR A 103 31.26 -16.33 -28.40
C TYR A 103 31.26 -16.80 -29.86
N PRO A 104 31.52 -18.09 -30.14
CA PRO A 104 31.32 -18.62 -31.49
C PRO A 104 29.83 -18.58 -31.84
N ALA A 105 29.48 -18.13 -33.06
CA ALA A 105 28.08 -17.99 -33.49
C ALA A 105 27.25 -19.27 -33.31
N GLU A 106 27.89 -20.44 -33.41
CA GLU A 106 27.28 -21.75 -33.26
C GLU A 106 26.86 -22.08 -31.81
N SER A 107 27.33 -21.33 -30.80
CA SER A 107 26.99 -21.53 -29.39
C SER A 107 25.92 -20.58 -28.85
N ILE A 108 25.40 -19.67 -29.69
CA ILE A 108 24.36 -18.71 -29.30
C ILE A 108 23.02 -19.25 -29.83
N THR A 109 22.09 -19.53 -28.92
CA THR A 109 20.73 -19.98 -29.28
C THR A 109 19.74 -18.83 -29.18
N LEU A 110 18.60 -18.93 -29.87
CA LEU A 110 17.57 -17.89 -29.88
C LEU A 110 16.88 -17.72 -28.51
N GLU A 111 16.95 -18.73 -27.66
CA GLU A 111 16.41 -18.73 -26.31
C GLU A 111 17.34 -18.06 -25.29
N ALA A 112 18.60 -17.79 -25.67
CA ALA A 112 19.57 -17.17 -24.78
C ALA A 112 19.19 -15.72 -24.44
N ARG A 113 19.25 -15.39 -23.14
CA ARG A 113 19.01 -14.06 -22.60
C ARG A 113 20.24 -13.18 -22.66
N LEU A 114 20.04 -11.91 -22.99
CA LEU A 114 21.12 -10.95 -23.16
C LEU A 114 21.95 -10.75 -21.87
N LEU A 115 21.33 -10.59 -20.68
CA LEU A 115 22.11 -10.49 -19.43
C LEU A 115 22.47 -11.86 -18.88
N ASP A 116 21.47 -12.72 -18.69
CA ASP A 116 21.62 -13.93 -17.86
C ASP A 116 22.53 -14.98 -18.53
N ASP A 117 22.38 -15.21 -19.83
CA ASP A 117 23.07 -16.30 -20.54
C ASP A 117 24.29 -15.82 -21.33
N LEU A 118 24.25 -14.59 -21.85
CA LEU A 118 25.31 -14.01 -22.68
C LEU A 118 26.25 -13.09 -21.90
N ASN A 119 26.01 -12.87 -20.60
CA ASN A 119 26.80 -12.04 -19.70
C ASN A 119 27.03 -10.61 -20.24
N LEU A 120 26.09 -10.07 -21.01
CA LEU A 120 26.12 -8.66 -21.40
C LEU A 120 25.66 -7.82 -20.21
N ASP A 121 26.27 -6.66 -20.00
CA ASP A 121 25.70 -5.67 -19.09
C ASP A 121 24.49 -4.98 -19.73
N SER A 122 23.67 -4.31 -18.93
CA SER A 122 22.43 -3.66 -19.41
C SER A 122 22.69 -2.57 -20.45
N ILE A 123 23.89 -1.97 -20.46
CA ILE A 123 24.28 -0.93 -21.41
C ILE A 123 24.61 -1.59 -22.76
N LYS A 124 25.40 -2.66 -22.77
CA LYS A 124 25.76 -3.41 -23.98
C LYS A 124 24.56 -4.13 -24.59
N SER A 125 23.67 -4.66 -23.76
CA SER A 125 22.42 -5.29 -24.23
C SER A 125 21.52 -4.27 -24.93
N ALA A 126 21.33 -3.10 -24.31
CA ALA A 126 20.62 -1.99 -24.94
C ALA A 126 21.33 -1.50 -26.20
N GLU A 127 22.66 -1.48 -26.24
CA GLU A 127 23.44 -1.09 -27.40
C GLU A 127 23.28 -2.08 -28.57
N VAL A 128 23.35 -3.38 -28.32
CA VAL A 128 23.13 -4.45 -29.32
C VAL A 128 21.73 -4.33 -29.93
N VAL A 129 20.71 -4.14 -29.10
CA VAL A 129 19.31 -3.98 -29.56
C VAL A 129 19.13 -2.66 -30.33
N ALA A 130 19.73 -1.56 -29.86
CA ALA A 130 19.68 -0.27 -30.54
C ALA A 130 20.39 -0.30 -31.91
N GLN A 131 21.54 -0.95 -32.00
CA GLN A 131 22.30 -1.10 -33.24
C GLN A 131 21.55 -2.00 -34.23
N THR A 132 20.93 -3.08 -33.75
CA THR A 132 20.06 -3.94 -34.57
C THR A 132 18.88 -3.16 -35.12
N ALA A 133 18.13 -2.47 -34.25
CA ALA A 133 16.98 -1.64 -34.63
C ALA A 133 17.38 -0.55 -35.65
N LYS A 134 18.57 0.06 -35.49
CA LYS A 134 19.11 1.03 -36.44
C LYS A 134 19.42 0.43 -37.81
N GLN A 135 20.02 -0.75 -37.86
CA GLN A 135 20.39 -1.41 -39.13
C GLN A 135 19.16 -1.89 -39.93
N ILE A 136 18.02 -2.10 -39.27
CA ILE A 136 16.74 -2.44 -39.91
C ILE A 136 15.79 -1.26 -40.11
N GLY A 137 16.20 -0.04 -39.75
CA GLY A 137 15.48 1.21 -40.04
C GLY A 137 14.44 1.65 -38.99
N LEU A 138 14.51 1.13 -37.76
CA LEU A 138 13.60 1.42 -36.64
C LEU A 138 14.21 2.38 -35.58
N GLU A 139 15.18 3.19 -35.95
CA GLU A 139 15.86 4.12 -35.03
C GLU A 139 14.85 5.07 -34.36
N GLY A 140 14.79 5.06 -33.03
CA GLY A 140 13.91 5.90 -32.21
C GLY A 140 12.47 5.38 -32.01
N GLN A 141 12.12 4.19 -32.54
CA GLN A 141 10.80 3.57 -32.36
C GLN A 141 10.78 2.47 -31.30
N VAL A 142 11.96 2.08 -30.82
CA VAL A 142 12.17 1.01 -29.84
C VAL A 142 12.94 1.62 -28.68
N ASP A 143 12.49 1.41 -27.45
CA ASP A 143 13.28 1.69 -26.25
C ASP A 143 14.14 0.45 -25.94
N PRO A 144 15.46 0.49 -26.21
CA PRO A 144 16.32 -0.69 -26.06
C PRO A 144 16.49 -1.12 -24.59
N SER A 145 16.19 -0.24 -23.63
CA SER A 145 16.28 -0.58 -22.20
C SER A 145 15.23 -1.61 -21.76
N LEU A 146 14.11 -1.73 -22.50
CA LEU A 146 13.06 -2.71 -22.26
C LEU A 146 13.49 -4.15 -22.56
N PHE A 147 14.56 -4.32 -23.34
CA PHE A 147 15.07 -5.61 -23.79
C PHE A 147 16.34 -6.04 -23.09
N ALA A 148 16.75 -5.32 -22.03
CA ALA A 148 18.05 -5.53 -21.39
C ALA A 148 18.30 -7.01 -21.03
N ASN A 149 17.29 -7.74 -20.55
CA ASN A 149 17.35 -9.18 -20.25
C ASN A 149 16.37 -10.05 -21.07
N ALA A 150 15.93 -9.56 -22.22
CA ALA A 150 15.08 -10.36 -23.11
C ALA A 150 15.90 -11.50 -23.74
N THR A 151 15.21 -12.57 -24.13
CA THR A 151 15.77 -13.59 -25.02
C THR A 151 15.97 -13.02 -26.43
N LEU A 152 16.90 -13.61 -27.19
CA LEU A 152 17.12 -13.22 -28.57
C LEU A 152 15.83 -13.33 -29.41
N ASN A 153 15.01 -14.36 -29.18
CA ASN A 153 13.74 -14.54 -29.88
C ASN A 153 12.72 -13.44 -29.53
N GLU A 154 12.60 -13.04 -28.27
CA GLU A 154 11.70 -11.94 -27.86
C GLU A 154 12.10 -10.61 -28.51
N VAL A 155 13.40 -10.33 -28.63
CA VAL A 155 13.90 -9.15 -29.35
C VAL A 155 13.56 -9.24 -30.84
N VAL A 156 13.77 -10.41 -31.45
CA VAL A 156 13.48 -10.67 -32.87
C VAL A 156 11.98 -10.50 -33.16
N GLU A 157 11.10 -11.02 -32.31
CA GLU A 157 9.64 -10.91 -32.45
C GLU A 157 9.17 -9.46 -32.28
N ALA A 158 9.65 -8.75 -31.25
CA ALA A 158 9.25 -7.38 -31.01
C ALA A 158 9.68 -6.42 -32.15
N LEU A 159 10.90 -6.59 -32.68
CA LEU A 159 11.38 -5.79 -33.80
C LEU A 159 10.62 -6.10 -35.10
N GLN A 160 10.24 -7.36 -35.33
CA GLN A 160 9.39 -7.73 -36.46
C GLN A 160 8.00 -7.12 -36.35
N GLU A 161 7.39 -7.19 -35.19
CA GLU A 161 6.03 -6.71 -34.96
C GLU A 161 5.93 -5.20 -35.22
N ILE A 162 6.92 -4.43 -34.74
CA ILE A 162 7.01 -2.99 -34.98
C ILE A 162 7.22 -2.67 -36.47
N GLN A 163 8.01 -3.49 -37.17
CA GLN A 163 8.28 -3.31 -38.60
C GLN A 163 7.07 -3.68 -39.48
N ILE A 164 6.23 -4.61 -39.04
CA ILE A 164 5.02 -5.05 -39.74
C ILE A 164 3.84 -4.09 -39.46
N THR A 165 3.70 -3.59 -38.23
CA THR A 165 2.52 -2.80 -37.80
C THR A 165 2.61 -1.30 -38.11
N GLY A 166 3.77 -0.79 -38.53
CA GLY A 166 3.92 0.51 -39.17
C GLY A 166 3.21 1.67 -38.44
N ASN A 167 3.84 2.18 -37.37
CA ASN A 167 3.59 3.50 -36.79
C ASN A 167 2.11 3.86 -36.50
N THR A 168 1.34 2.92 -35.93
CA THR A 168 0.10 3.26 -35.22
C THR A 168 0.33 3.02 -33.73
N GLY A 169 0.29 4.11 -32.96
CA GLY A 169 0.32 4.03 -31.51
C GLY A 169 -0.90 3.27 -30.96
N THR A 170 -0.81 2.96 -29.66
CA THR A 170 -1.74 2.22 -28.78
C THR A 170 -1.58 0.69 -28.71
N GLN A 171 -1.11 0.23 -27.55
CA GLN A 171 -1.44 -1.01 -26.80
C GLN A 171 -1.34 -2.40 -27.47
N HIS A 172 -0.57 -3.30 -26.83
CA HIS A 172 -1.02 -4.55 -26.18
C HIS A 172 0.14 -5.57 -26.17
N PHE A 173 0.51 -6.10 -25.00
CA PHE A 173 1.26 -7.35 -24.91
C PHE A 173 0.42 -8.40 -24.18
N LEU A 174 0.31 -9.55 -24.83
CA LEU A 174 -0.48 -10.72 -24.44
C LEU A 174 0.28 -11.58 -23.41
N GLY A 175 -0.42 -11.95 -22.35
CA GLY A 175 -0.08 -13.03 -21.43
C GLY A 175 -1.35 -13.42 -20.65
N ALA A 176 -1.94 -14.55 -21.04
CA ALA A 176 -3.05 -15.28 -20.41
C ALA A 176 -4.10 -14.50 -19.58
N THR A 177 -5.31 -14.40 -20.13
CA THR A 177 -6.53 -13.94 -19.47
C THR A 177 -6.84 -14.71 -18.18
N VAL A 178 -6.52 -14.10 -17.04
CA VAL A 178 -7.48 -13.95 -15.94
C VAL A 178 -7.82 -12.46 -15.90
N ASN A 179 -8.97 -12.10 -16.45
CA ASN A 179 -9.55 -10.78 -16.25
C ASN A 179 -10.05 -10.67 -14.80
N THR A 180 -9.14 -10.42 -13.88
CA THR A 180 -9.44 -9.60 -12.71
C THR A 180 -8.90 -8.22 -13.02
N THR A 181 -9.70 -7.43 -13.73
CA THR A 181 -9.58 -5.99 -13.65
C THR A 181 -9.79 -5.65 -12.17
N ILE A 182 -8.72 -5.58 -11.38
CA ILE A 182 -8.76 -4.97 -10.06
C ILE A 182 -9.12 -3.53 -10.37
N GLN A 183 -10.41 -3.22 -10.32
CA GLN A 183 -10.92 -1.87 -10.35
C GLN A 183 -10.38 -1.24 -9.09
N LYS A 184 -9.21 -0.59 -9.19
CA LYS A 184 -8.52 -0.01 -8.04
C LYS A 184 -9.52 0.90 -7.34
N ASP A 185 -9.78 0.64 -6.06
CA ASP A 185 -10.74 1.41 -5.29
C ASP A 185 -10.44 2.91 -5.45
N PRO A 186 -11.46 3.76 -5.57
CA PRO A 186 -11.23 5.19 -5.68
C PRO A 186 -10.49 5.67 -4.42
N TRP A 187 -9.38 6.41 -4.60
CA TRP A 187 -8.59 6.94 -3.48
C TRP A 187 -9.37 7.98 -2.67
N VAL A 188 -10.44 8.57 -3.21
CA VAL A 188 -11.20 9.65 -2.54
C VAL A 188 -11.57 9.25 -1.11
N ARG A 189 -11.44 10.16 -0.15
CA ARG A 189 -11.78 9.94 1.27
C ARG A 189 -12.56 11.11 1.85
N ASN A 190 -13.28 10.82 2.93
CA ASN A 190 -13.94 11.83 3.77
C ASN A 190 -13.04 12.18 4.95
N TYR A 191 -12.94 13.46 5.27
CA TYR A 191 -12.18 13.97 6.41
C TYR A 191 -13.04 14.94 7.23
N LEU A 192 -12.79 14.97 8.54
CA LEU A 192 -13.19 16.07 9.42
C LEU A 192 -11.99 16.96 9.67
N ILE A 193 -12.24 18.24 9.93
CA ILE A 193 -11.21 19.13 10.45
C ILE A 193 -11.37 19.18 11.97
N GLU A 194 -10.47 18.49 12.66
CA GLU A 194 -10.41 18.47 14.12
C GLU A 194 -9.39 19.49 14.61
N TYR A 195 -9.69 20.15 15.72
CA TYR A 195 -8.78 21.08 16.36
C TYR A 195 -8.01 20.32 17.45
N VAL A 196 -6.78 19.91 17.12
CA VAL A 196 -5.98 19.03 17.99
C VAL A 196 -5.11 19.88 18.91
N ALA A 197 -5.18 19.60 20.21
CA ALA A 197 -4.30 20.22 21.20
C ALA A 197 -2.87 19.72 21.02
N GLU A 198 -1.96 20.61 20.62
CA GLU A 198 -0.58 20.25 20.28
C GLU A 198 0.42 21.27 20.84
N SER A 199 1.52 20.78 21.40
CA SER A 199 2.61 21.64 21.83
C SER A 199 3.34 22.22 20.62
N ALA A 200 3.94 23.38 20.84
CA ALA A 200 4.55 24.15 19.79
C ALA A 200 5.90 23.52 19.33
N GLU A 201 6.54 22.69 20.17
CA GLU A 201 7.76 21.94 19.88
C GLU A 201 7.49 20.74 18.94
N GLN A 202 6.36 20.06 19.10
CA GLN A 202 6.02 18.86 18.35
C GLN A 202 5.96 19.14 16.83
N ILE A 203 5.46 20.31 16.43
CA ILE A 203 5.40 20.72 15.00
C ILE A 203 6.80 20.74 14.35
N ASN A 204 7.82 21.24 15.07
CA ASN A 204 9.16 21.43 14.52
C ASN A 204 9.88 20.09 14.23
N GLU A 205 9.59 19.04 15.00
CA GLU A 205 10.25 17.73 14.84
C GLU A 205 9.76 16.98 13.60
N PHE A 206 8.50 17.18 13.21
CA PHE A 206 7.87 16.41 12.13
C PHE A 206 8.09 16.98 10.75
N ASP A 207 8.24 18.29 10.63
CA ASP A 207 8.32 18.86 9.30
C ASP A 207 9.69 18.79 8.66
N GLN A 208 10.81 18.69 9.42
CA GLN A 208 12.24 18.47 9.01
C GLN A 208 12.72 19.08 7.67
N LEU A 209 11.91 19.92 7.06
CA LEU A 209 12.13 20.63 5.83
C LEU A 209 12.95 21.85 6.22
N LYS A 210 13.91 22.21 5.36
CA LYS A 210 14.57 23.50 5.50
C LYS A 210 13.48 24.57 5.45
N HIS A 211 13.20 25.20 6.59
CA HIS A 211 12.26 26.31 6.63
C HIS A 211 12.70 27.34 5.59
N LYS A 212 11.75 27.79 4.78
CA LYS A 212 12.00 28.84 3.78
C LYS A 212 12.47 30.13 4.45
N PHE A 213 11.97 30.39 5.66
CA PHE A 213 12.24 31.59 6.45
C PHE A 213 12.91 31.23 7.79
N PRO A 214 13.77 32.11 8.33
CA PRO A 214 14.32 31.96 9.68
C PRO A 214 13.28 32.31 10.76
N VAL A 215 13.64 32.07 12.03
CA VAL A 215 12.95 32.71 13.17
C VAL A 215 13.21 34.21 13.11
N ASP A 216 12.17 35.02 13.27
CA ASP A 216 12.29 36.47 13.12
C ASP A 216 13.10 37.11 14.25
N ASP A 217 13.96 38.07 13.91
CA ASP A 217 14.70 38.89 14.85
C ASP A 217 13.87 40.13 15.22
N LEU A 218 13.14 40.06 16.35
CA LEU A 218 12.27 41.15 16.81
C LEU A 218 13.01 42.48 16.99
N VAL A 219 14.31 42.47 17.33
CA VAL A 219 15.10 43.71 17.51
C VAL A 219 15.26 44.50 16.21
N LYS A 220 15.20 43.81 15.07
CA LYS A 220 15.26 44.43 13.72
C LYS A 220 13.89 44.61 13.08
N SER A 221 12.82 44.22 13.78
CA SER A 221 11.49 44.21 13.20
C SER A 221 10.83 45.58 13.31
N GLU A 222 10.38 46.10 12.17
CA GLU A 222 9.39 47.19 12.09
C GLU A 222 8.00 46.58 11.88
N ILE A 223 7.10 46.79 12.85
CA ILE A 223 5.81 46.11 12.95
C ILE A 223 4.67 47.13 12.87
N LEU A 224 3.75 46.92 11.93
CA LEU A 224 2.50 47.67 11.84
C LEU A 224 1.35 46.86 12.41
N ILE A 225 0.68 47.37 13.44
CA ILE A 225 -0.53 46.78 14.01
C ILE A 225 -1.74 47.58 13.51
N VAL A 226 -2.63 46.89 12.80
CA VAL A 226 -3.85 47.46 12.22
C VAL A 226 -5.05 46.96 13.01
N ALA A 227 -5.70 47.87 13.73
CA ALA A 227 -6.84 47.56 14.59
C ALA A 227 -7.91 48.65 14.52
N SER A 228 -9.17 48.27 14.74
CA SER A 228 -10.24 49.23 14.94
C SER A 228 -10.14 49.88 16.33
N SER A 229 -10.85 50.99 16.56
CA SER A 229 -10.90 51.63 17.87
C SER A 229 -11.42 50.73 18.99
N GLN A 230 -12.20 49.69 18.67
CA GLN A 230 -12.77 48.73 19.63
C GLN A 230 -11.76 47.69 20.14
N ASN A 231 -10.65 47.50 19.42
CA ASN A 231 -9.58 46.57 19.81
C ASN A 231 -8.28 47.31 20.10
N ARG A 232 -8.39 48.60 20.45
CA ARG A 232 -7.22 49.44 20.70
C ARG A 232 -6.45 48.99 21.94
N ASP A 233 -7.16 48.48 22.95
CA ASP A 233 -6.60 47.81 24.12
C ASP A 233 -5.68 46.64 23.74
N TRP A 234 -6.14 45.76 22.86
CA TRP A 234 -5.34 44.64 22.34
C TRP A 234 -4.15 45.11 21.50
N ALA A 235 -4.35 46.12 20.64
CA ALA A 235 -3.29 46.68 19.83
C ALA A 235 -2.18 47.33 20.67
N GLU A 236 -2.57 48.07 21.72
CA GLU A 236 -1.65 48.72 22.66
C GLU A 236 -0.90 47.68 23.50
N GLY A 237 -1.59 46.68 24.07
CA GLY A 237 -0.93 45.61 24.83
C GLY A 237 0.05 44.79 23.99
N LEU A 238 -0.32 44.44 22.74
CA LEU A 238 0.58 43.75 21.82
C LEU A 238 1.78 44.62 21.44
N ALA A 239 1.58 45.91 21.19
CA ALA A 239 2.66 46.85 20.89
C ALA A 239 3.64 46.98 22.06
N GLU A 240 3.14 47.10 23.29
CA GLU A 240 3.96 47.21 24.50
C GLU A 240 4.86 45.98 24.69
N GLU A 241 4.32 44.77 24.56
CA GLU A 241 5.10 43.54 24.71
C GLU A 241 6.12 43.36 23.57
N LEU A 242 5.78 43.73 22.33
CA LEU A 242 6.70 43.72 21.20
C LEU A 242 7.85 44.74 21.38
N GLN A 243 7.55 45.94 21.88
CA GLN A 243 8.56 46.96 22.21
C GLN A 243 9.48 46.50 23.35
N HIS A 244 8.94 45.83 24.38
CA HIS A 244 9.76 45.21 25.43
C HIS A 244 10.74 44.16 24.88
N LYS A 245 10.36 43.46 23.79
CA LYS A 245 11.23 42.51 23.07
C LYS A 245 12.16 43.19 22.03
N GLY A 246 12.10 44.52 21.91
CA GLY A 246 13.03 45.33 21.10
C GLY A 246 12.51 45.74 19.72
N ALA A 247 11.27 45.41 19.36
CA ALA A 247 10.70 45.77 18.06
C ALA A 247 10.27 47.25 18.01
N GLN A 248 10.28 47.82 16.81
CA GLN A 248 9.63 49.11 16.55
C GLN A 248 8.19 48.85 16.11
N THR A 249 7.22 49.51 16.74
CA THR A 249 5.80 49.27 16.46
C THR A 249 5.07 50.56 16.12
N ALA A 250 4.17 50.50 15.14
CA ALA A 250 3.18 51.53 14.86
C ALA A 250 1.77 50.95 14.95
N ILE A 251 0.80 51.72 15.44
CA ILE A 251 -0.62 51.35 15.47
C ILE A 251 -1.37 52.26 14.50
N ALA A 252 -2.17 51.67 13.61
CA ALA A 252 -2.98 52.38 12.64
C ALA A 252 -4.39 51.77 12.53
N ASP A 253 -5.34 52.56 12.05
CA ASP A 253 -6.60 52.04 11.55
C ASP A 253 -6.55 51.79 10.01
N LEU A 254 -7.62 51.19 9.48
CA LEU A 254 -7.73 50.90 8.03
C LEU A 254 -7.69 52.15 7.14
N MET A 255 -8.13 53.31 7.62
CA MET A 255 -8.13 54.55 6.85
C MET A 255 -6.73 55.17 6.79
N GLN A 256 -5.94 54.99 7.85
CA GLN A 256 -4.57 55.49 7.97
C GLN A 256 -3.57 54.69 7.14
N LEU A 257 -3.85 53.42 6.82
CA LEU A 257 -2.99 52.56 5.99
C LEU A 257 -2.59 53.19 4.65
N GLN A 258 -3.49 53.96 4.01
CA GLN A 258 -3.18 54.62 2.74
C GLN A 258 -2.00 55.60 2.83
N GLN A 259 -1.79 56.21 3.99
CA GLN A 259 -0.71 57.16 4.24
C GLN A 259 0.62 56.46 4.55
N LEU A 260 0.59 55.15 4.80
CA LEU A 260 1.73 54.31 5.19
C LEU A 260 2.26 53.46 4.02
N TYR A 261 1.70 53.62 2.81
CA TYR A 261 2.24 52.95 1.62
C TYR A 261 3.69 53.35 1.35
N GLY A 262 4.52 52.37 0.99
CA GLY A 262 5.94 52.55 0.70
C GLY A 262 6.86 52.52 1.94
N HIS A 263 6.31 52.33 3.14
CA HIS A 263 7.11 51.98 4.31
C HIS A 263 7.45 50.48 4.29
N ASP A 264 8.71 50.15 4.57
CA ASP A 264 9.25 48.78 4.52
C ASP A 264 9.01 48.05 5.85
N TYR A 265 7.76 47.71 6.14
CA TYR A 265 7.40 46.96 7.35
C TYR A 265 7.78 45.48 7.21
N THR A 266 8.48 44.96 8.22
CA THR A 266 8.79 43.53 8.34
C THR A 266 7.55 42.71 8.70
N HIS A 267 6.61 43.29 9.46
CA HIS A 267 5.41 42.62 9.95
C HIS A 267 4.18 43.51 9.84
N ILE A 268 3.06 42.90 9.47
CA ILE A 268 1.74 43.53 9.45
C ILE A 268 0.77 42.63 10.20
N ILE A 269 0.23 43.12 11.30
CA ILE A 269 -0.67 42.39 12.17
C ILE A 269 -2.04 43.06 12.09
N SER A 270 -3.04 42.36 11.56
CA SER A 270 -4.42 42.84 11.53
C SER A 270 -5.24 42.19 12.64
N ILE A 271 -5.84 43.00 13.50
CA ILE A 271 -6.74 42.55 14.56
C ILE A 271 -8.18 42.77 14.10
N LEU A 272 -8.92 41.69 13.87
CA LEU A 272 -10.34 41.70 13.50
C LEU A 272 -11.22 42.17 14.68
N PRO A 273 -12.38 42.81 14.44
CA PRO A 273 -13.28 43.25 15.51
C PRO A 273 -13.73 42.09 16.41
N ARG A 274 -13.82 42.33 17.73
CA ARG A 274 -14.40 41.38 18.69
C ARG A 274 -15.93 41.33 18.64
N GLU A 275 -16.55 42.48 18.40
CA GLU A 275 -18.00 42.59 18.27
C GLU A 275 -18.35 43.59 17.16
N THR A 276 -19.46 43.33 16.46
CA THR A 276 -20.00 44.26 15.49
C THR A 276 -21.53 44.30 15.52
N GLU A 277 -22.06 45.47 15.88
CA GLU A 277 -23.48 45.81 15.68
C GLU A 277 -23.66 46.34 14.25
N ALA A 278 -23.86 45.43 13.29
CA ALA A 278 -24.12 45.79 11.90
C ALA A 278 -25.00 44.73 11.22
N ALA A 279 -25.75 45.16 10.21
CA ALA A 279 -26.50 44.24 9.35
C ALA A 279 -25.53 43.30 8.59
N PRO A 280 -25.93 42.08 8.23
CA PRO A 280 -25.02 41.08 7.65
C PRO A 280 -24.25 41.56 6.41
N ALA A 281 -24.90 42.30 5.51
CA ALA A 281 -24.24 42.86 4.33
C ALA A 281 -23.11 43.86 4.68
N ALA A 282 -23.31 44.68 5.72
CA ALA A 282 -22.31 45.63 6.19
C ALA A 282 -21.16 44.94 6.93
N LYS A 283 -21.44 43.85 7.65
CA LYS A 283 -20.40 42.99 8.25
C LYS A 283 -19.51 42.38 7.16
N LEU A 284 -20.13 41.81 6.12
CA LEU A 284 -19.42 41.24 4.98
C LEU A 284 -18.53 42.25 4.27
N GLU A 285 -19.05 43.45 3.97
CA GLU A 285 -18.28 44.51 3.31
C GLU A 285 -17.08 44.97 4.15
N LYS A 286 -17.24 45.09 5.48
CA LYS A 286 -16.13 45.40 6.40
C LYS A 286 -15.06 44.31 6.40
N ALA A 287 -15.47 43.04 6.50
CA ALA A 287 -14.55 41.91 6.48
C ALA A 287 -13.73 41.88 5.18
N ILE A 288 -14.40 41.98 4.03
CA ILE A 288 -13.75 42.02 2.72
C ILE A 288 -12.79 43.21 2.62
N THR A 289 -13.22 44.40 3.02
CA THR A 289 -12.39 45.61 2.95
C THR A 289 -11.12 45.43 3.78
N GLN A 290 -11.24 44.91 5.00
CA GLN A 290 -10.10 44.65 5.88
C GLN A 290 -9.14 43.63 5.28
N LEU A 291 -9.63 42.42 4.96
CA LEU A 291 -8.80 41.33 4.44
C LEU A 291 -8.12 41.70 3.12
N ARG A 292 -8.87 42.34 2.20
CA ARG A 292 -8.33 42.81 0.92
C ARG A 292 -7.23 43.82 1.13
N THR A 293 -7.44 44.78 2.02
CA THR A 293 -6.47 45.86 2.24
C THR A 293 -5.18 45.29 2.81
N ILE A 294 -5.27 44.44 3.83
CA ILE A 294 -4.09 43.83 4.46
C ILE A 294 -3.36 42.88 3.51
N GLY A 295 -4.07 42.00 2.79
CA GLY A 295 -3.45 41.06 1.86
C GLY A 295 -2.82 41.71 0.62
N ALA A 296 -3.30 42.91 0.23
CA ALA A 296 -2.76 43.66 -0.90
C ALA A 296 -1.77 44.77 -0.52
N PHE A 297 -1.65 45.12 0.76
CA PHE A 297 -0.84 46.26 1.21
C PHE A 297 0.67 46.04 1.12
N PRO A 298 1.25 44.94 1.65
CA PRO A 298 2.70 44.78 1.61
C PRO A 298 3.17 44.61 0.16
N GLU A 299 4.04 45.50 -0.27
CA GLU A 299 4.83 45.37 -1.49
C GLU A 299 5.96 44.35 -1.26
N GLU A 300 6.44 43.74 -2.33
CA GLU A 300 7.62 42.88 -2.26
C GLU A 300 8.82 43.70 -1.78
N ARG A 301 9.51 43.23 -0.73
CA ARG A 301 10.56 44.04 -0.08
C ARG A 301 11.74 44.24 -1.03
N SER A 302 12.32 45.44 -0.96
CA SER A 302 13.36 45.87 -1.89
C SER A 302 14.69 45.12 -1.74
N ASP A 303 14.94 44.56 -0.57
CA ASP A 303 16.10 43.72 -0.24
C ASP A 303 15.91 42.24 -0.63
N GLY A 304 14.74 41.87 -1.16
CA GLY A 304 14.37 40.50 -1.50
C GLY A 304 14.04 39.62 -0.30
N ASP A 305 13.88 40.21 0.89
CA ASP A 305 13.44 39.53 2.10
C ASP A 305 11.90 39.44 2.17
N TYR A 306 11.35 38.71 3.13
CA TYR A 306 9.90 38.49 3.25
C TYR A 306 9.22 39.49 4.19
N THR A 307 7.91 39.63 4.03
CA THR A 307 7.03 40.32 5.00
C THR A 307 6.11 39.31 5.67
N SER A 308 5.99 39.41 6.99
CA SER A 308 5.03 38.62 7.78
C SER A 308 3.67 39.31 7.83
N VAL A 309 2.59 38.60 7.51
CA VAL A 309 1.20 39.07 7.57
C VAL A 309 0.40 38.17 8.49
N SER A 310 -0.12 38.74 9.58
CA SER A 310 -0.87 38.00 10.60
C SER A 310 -2.29 38.53 10.74
N TYR A 311 -3.28 37.63 10.69
CA TYR A 311 -4.67 37.92 11.02
C TYR A 311 -4.97 37.37 12.40
N ILE A 312 -5.26 38.25 13.36
CA ILE A 312 -5.73 37.91 14.70
C ILE A 312 -7.25 38.08 14.70
N GLN A 313 -7.96 37.02 15.05
CA GLN A 313 -9.42 36.95 15.04
C GLN A 313 -9.94 36.31 16.32
N PHE A 314 -11.26 36.40 16.54
CA PHE A 314 -11.89 36.04 17.79
C PHE A 314 -13.04 35.04 17.59
N GLY A 315 -12.67 33.78 17.41
CA GLY A 315 -13.56 32.64 17.18
C GLY A 315 -13.52 31.57 18.27
N GLY A 316 -12.96 31.85 19.44
CA GLY A 316 -12.98 30.90 20.57
C GLY A 316 -11.85 29.87 20.57
N GLY A 317 -10.82 30.04 19.75
CA GLY A 317 -9.70 29.10 19.59
C GLY A 317 -9.97 28.00 18.56
N HIS A 318 -11.19 27.94 18.04
CA HIS A 318 -11.67 26.93 17.10
C HIS A 318 -12.24 27.58 15.83
N PHE A 319 -11.81 28.81 15.55
CA PHE A 319 -12.15 29.55 14.33
C PHE A 319 -13.67 29.74 14.15
N GLY A 320 -14.39 29.89 15.26
CA GLY A 320 -15.82 30.08 15.30
C GLY A 320 -16.65 28.83 15.03
N LYS A 321 -16.02 27.65 14.94
CA LYS A 321 -16.70 26.40 14.58
C LYS A 321 -17.20 25.59 15.78
N GLU A 322 -16.67 25.87 16.97
CA GLU A 322 -17.06 25.24 18.24
C GLU A 322 -17.51 26.30 19.25
N ASN A 323 -18.50 25.97 20.09
CA ASN A 323 -18.98 26.79 21.21
C ASN A 323 -19.23 28.29 20.89
N ASN A 324 -20.48 28.64 20.58
CA ASN A 324 -20.92 29.96 20.06
C ASN A 324 -20.31 30.29 18.69
N VAL A 325 -21.11 30.13 17.64
CA VAL A 325 -20.65 30.36 16.27
C VAL A 325 -20.29 31.82 16.05
N ALA A 326 -19.08 32.05 15.55
CA ALA A 326 -18.59 33.41 15.34
C ALA A 326 -19.23 34.08 14.12
N ALA A 327 -19.31 35.41 14.15
CA ALA A 327 -19.74 36.18 13.00
C ALA A 327 -18.61 36.28 11.96
N ILE A 328 -18.98 36.37 10.68
CA ILE A 328 -18.05 36.38 9.53
C ILE A 328 -16.98 37.48 9.64
N ASP A 329 -17.30 38.61 10.25
CA ASP A 329 -16.37 39.73 10.41
C ASP A 329 -15.52 39.67 11.68
N THR A 330 -15.82 38.75 12.61
CA THR A 330 -15.03 38.52 13.83
C THR A 330 -14.14 37.27 13.72
N SER A 331 -14.55 36.26 12.95
CA SER A 331 -13.77 35.06 12.61
C SER A 331 -14.24 34.50 11.26
N CYS A 332 -13.34 34.44 10.27
CA CYS A 332 -13.51 33.84 8.93
C CYS A 332 -12.27 34.14 8.07
N THR A 333 -11.08 33.73 8.52
CA THR A 333 -9.83 34.11 7.86
C THR A 333 -8.98 32.94 7.39
N ILE A 334 -9.28 31.69 7.77
CA ILE A 334 -8.41 30.54 7.43
C ILE A 334 -8.31 30.37 5.91
N GLY A 335 -9.46 30.25 5.24
CA GLY A 335 -9.51 29.98 3.80
C GLY A 335 -8.92 31.13 2.99
N PHE A 336 -9.13 32.38 3.45
CA PHE A 336 -8.51 33.57 2.87
C PHE A 336 -6.98 33.54 3.04
N ALA A 337 -6.50 33.38 4.27
CA ALA A 337 -5.08 33.40 4.62
C ALA A 337 -4.31 32.25 3.96
N ALA A 338 -4.87 31.04 3.92
CA ALA A 338 -4.29 29.90 3.22
C ALA A 338 -4.16 30.16 1.72
N SER A 339 -5.19 30.73 1.08
CA SER A 339 -5.14 31.08 -0.34
C SER A 339 -4.16 32.23 -0.62
N LEU A 340 -4.06 33.20 0.30
CA LEU A 340 -3.12 34.30 0.22
C LEU A 340 -1.68 33.77 0.26
N HIS A 341 -1.38 32.85 1.17
CA HIS A 341 -0.09 32.18 1.26
C HIS A 341 0.29 31.47 -0.05
N LEU A 342 -0.63 30.67 -0.60
CA LEU A 342 -0.41 29.95 -1.86
C LEU A 342 -0.23 30.87 -3.08
N GLU A 343 -0.74 32.11 -3.01
CA GLU A 343 -0.64 33.10 -4.07
C GLU A 343 0.58 34.02 -3.93
N ARG A 344 0.87 34.49 -2.72
CA ARG A 344 1.91 35.45 -2.36
C ARG A 344 3.04 34.74 -1.63
N THR A 345 3.84 34.00 -2.38
CA THR A 345 4.95 33.20 -1.81
C THR A 345 6.06 34.05 -1.19
N ASP A 346 6.05 35.36 -1.42
CA ASP A 346 6.90 36.37 -0.79
C ASP A 346 6.46 36.72 0.64
N LEU A 347 5.25 36.32 1.05
CA LEU A 347 4.72 36.57 2.38
C LEU A 347 4.85 35.34 3.29
N LYS A 348 5.05 35.62 4.58
CA LYS A 348 4.85 34.65 5.66
C LYS A 348 3.49 34.91 6.28
N VAL A 349 2.56 33.95 6.25
CA VAL A 349 1.15 34.22 6.59
C VAL A 349 0.72 33.50 7.88
N ARG A 350 -0.04 34.19 8.73
CA ARG A 350 -0.61 33.65 9.97
C ARG A 350 -2.11 33.92 10.07
N ALA A 351 -2.87 32.91 10.53
CA ALA A 351 -4.23 33.07 11.02
C ALA A 351 -4.27 32.58 12.49
N ILE A 352 -4.48 33.51 13.43
CA ILE A 352 -4.45 33.25 14.87
C ILE A 352 -5.84 33.52 15.44
N ASP A 353 -6.47 32.48 16.01
CA ASP A 353 -7.80 32.56 16.59
C ASP A 353 -7.75 32.58 18.12
N LEU A 354 -8.47 33.52 18.73
CA LEU A 354 -8.43 33.79 20.17
C LEU A 354 -9.85 33.70 20.77
N PRO A 355 -9.97 33.48 22.08
CA PRO A 355 -11.26 33.56 22.78
C PRO A 355 -11.64 35.03 23.02
N LEU A 356 -12.94 35.31 23.12
CA LEU A 356 -13.44 36.68 23.37
C LEU A 356 -13.19 37.15 24.82
N ASP A 357 -13.29 36.23 25.79
CA ASP A 357 -13.43 36.54 27.22
C ASP A 357 -12.17 36.27 28.08
N ALA A 358 -11.00 36.04 27.47
CA ALA A 358 -9.79 35.65 28.21
C ALA A 358 -8.86 36.82 28.59
N GLU A 359 -7.99 36.59 29.58
CA GLU A 359 -6.96 37.55 29.99
C GLU A 359 -5.92 37.78 28.89
N SER A 360 -5.74 39.04 28.49
CA SER A 360 -4.97 39.39 27.30
C SER A 360 -3.46 39.11 27.42
N ASP A 361 -2.84 39.21 28.60
CA ASP A 361 -1.37 39.19 28.74
C ASP A 361 -0.74 37.85 28.33
N LEU A 362 -1.33 36.72 28.74
CA LEU A 362 -0.82 35.39 28.39
C LEU A 362 -1.01 35.11 26.89
N LEU A 363 -2.17 35.46 26.36
CA LEU A 363 -2.48 35.30 24.94
C LEU A 363 -1.62 36.19 24.06
N ILE A 364 -1.31 37.44 24.46
CA ILE A 364 -0.40 38.33 23.74
C ILE A 364 0.98 37.68 23.59
N ARG A 365 1.51 37.06 24.66
CA ARG A 365 2.79 36.35 24.59
C ARG A 365 2.73 35.15 23.65
N ALA A 366 1.67 34.35 23.73
CA ALA A 366 1.47 33.21 22.85
C ALA A 366 1.36 33.64 21.37
N VAL A 367 0.62 34.71 21.08
CA VAL A 367 0.52 35.32 19.74
C VAL A 367 1.90 35.71 19.21
N ILE A 368 2.73 36.37 20.02
CA ILE A 368 4.08 36.77 19.60
C ILE A 368 4.94 35.55 19.29
N GLU A 369 4.84 34.48 20.07
CA GLU A 369 5.56 33.22 19.82
C GLU A 369 5.18 32.60 18.47
N GLU A 370 3.91 32.66 18.06
CA GLU A 370 3.46 32.16 16.76
C GLU A 370 3.84 33.06 15.58
N ILE A 371 3.91 34.38 15.79
CA ILE A 371 4.31 35.34 14.75
C ILE A 371 5.77 35.12 14.34
N VAL A 372 6.67 34.93 15.31
CA VAL A 372 8.13 34.83 15.05
C VAL A 372 8.56 33.47 14.50
N ARG A 373 7.66 32.48 14.46
CA ARG A 373 7.94 31.12 13.97
C ARG A 373 8.41 31.11 12.51
N PRO A 374 9.24 30.12 12.13
CA PRO A 374 9.82 30.04 10.78
C PRO A 374 8.87 29.45 9.72
N ASP A 375 7.73 28.88 10.13
CA ASP A 375 6.72 28.29 9.24
C ASP A 375 6.25 29.27 8.17
N THR A 376 6.04 28.83 6.93
CA THR A 376 5.64 29.77 5.87
C THR A 376 4.16 30.16 5.98
N TYR A 377 3.33 29.20 6.38
CA TYR A 377 1.94 29.39 6.77
C TYR A 377 1.68 28.75 8.12
N LEU A 378 0.79 29.35 8.91
CA LEU A 378 0.27 28.75 10.12
C LEU A 378 -1.17 29.22 10.39
N ALA A 379 -2.03 28.25 10.70
CA ALA A 379 -3.33 28.49 11.33
C ALA A 379 -3.31 27.88 12.73
N VAL A 380 -3.55 28.68 13.76
CA VAL A 380 -3.50 28.27 15.16
C VAL A 380 -4.61 28.94 15.96
N GLY A 381 -5.19 28.23 16.91
CA GLY A 381 -6.16 28.76 17.84
C GLY A 381 -5.74 28.58 19.29
N PHE A 382 -6.19 29.47 20.16
CA PHE A 382 -6.03 29.36 21.60
C PHE A 382 -7.39 29.42 22.28
N ASP A 383 -7.65 28.56 23.26
CA ASP A 383 -8.84 28.67 24.10
C ASP A 383 -8.61 29.63 25.30
N SER A 384 -9.61 29.75 26.18
CA SER A 384 -9.54 30.58 27.38
C SER A 384 -8.49 30.13 28.40
N GLU A 385 -8.03 28.87 28.32
CA GLU A 385 -6.97 28.31 29.18
C GLU A 385 -5.58 28.44 28.53
N CYS A 386 -5.49 29.13 27.38
CA CYS A 386 -4.29 29.24 26.54
C CYS A 386 -3.79 27.88 26.02
N ILE A 387 -4.67 26.88 25.89
CA ILE A 387 -4.33 25.64 25.19
C ILE A 387 -4.29 25.93 23.70
N ARG A 388 -3.21 25.47 23.06
CA ARG A 388 -2.91 25.69 21.64
C ARG A 388 -3.51 24.58 20.78
N TYR A 389 -4.36 24.94 19.83
CA TYR A 389 -5.02 24.02 18.89
C TYR A 389 -4.60 24.27 17.45
N ILE A 390 -4.47 23.18 16.68
CA ILE A 390 -4.16 23.21 15.24
C ILE A 390 -5.26 22.46 14.48
N PRO A 391 -5.79 23.02 13.38
CA PRO A 391 -6.70 22.29 12.51
C PRO A 391 -5.96 21.15 11.79
N ARG A 392 -6.43 19.92 11.99
CA ARG A 392 -5.92 18.69 11.39
C ARG A 392 -7.03 17.99 10.60
N PRO A 393 -6.80 17.63 9.33
CA PRO A 393 -7.70 16.72 8.62
C PRO A 393 -7.56 15.31 9.21
N CYS A 394 -8.66 14.78 9.73
CA CYS A 394 -8.76 13.44 10.31
C CYS A 394 -9.67 12.58 9.44
N LEU A 395 -9.18 11.41 9.04
CA LEU A 395 -9.91 10.45 8.21
C LEU A 395 -11.21 10.00 8.90
N GLN A 396 -12.28 9.90 8.12
CA GLN A 396 -13.56 9.34 8.58
C GLN A 396 -13.74 7.90 8.12
N ASP A 397 -14.17 7.04 9.03
CA ASP A 397 -14.67 5.72 8.71
C ASP A 397 -16.16 5.80 8.35
N ARG A 398 -16.46 5.84 7.05
CA ARG A 398 -17.82 5.93 6.51
C ARG A 398 -18.72 4.79 6.94
N SER A 399 -18.13 3.63 7.27
CA SER A 399 -18.89 2.47 7.72
C SER A 399 -19.54 2.65 9.10
N THR A 400 -19.13 3.70 9.83
CA THR A 400 -19.67 4.04 11.16
C THR A 400 -20.78 5.09 11.11
N TYR A 401 -21.04 5.67 9.93
CA TYR A 401 -22.09 6.69 9.77
C TYR A 401 -23.45 6.11 10.14
N GLN A 402 -24.22 6.89 10.88
CA GLN A 402 -25.55 6.48 11.34
C GLN A 402 -26.61 7.08 10.42
N ASP A 403 -27.67 6.34 10.12
CA ASP A 403 -28.79 6.90 9.34
C ASP A 403 -29.38 8.13 10.03
N ARG A 404 -29.68 9.17 9.24
CA ARG A 404 -30.36 10.36 9.76
C ARG A 404 -31.79 10.00 10.14
N ASN A 405 -32.26 10.57 11.23
CA ASN A 405 -33.65 10.44 11.65
C ASN A 405 -34.56 11.41 10.84
N ILE A 406 -34.51 11.33 9.51
CA ILE A 406 -35.30 12.13 8.59
C ILE A 406 -36.02 11.19 7.63
N LEU A 407 -37.35 11.30 7.58
CA LEU A 407 -38.16 10.62 6.57
C LEU A 407 -38.46 11.59 5.43
N TRP A 408 -38.00 11.24 4.24
CA TRP A 408 -38.29 11.97 3.00
C TRP A 408 -39.45 11.31 2.25
N SER A 409 -40.27 12.14 1.60
CA SER A 409 -41.40 11.69 0.79
C SER A 409 -41.63 12.62 -0.40
N ASN A 410 -42.56 12.25 -1.28
CA ASN A 410 -42.98 13.12 -2.39
C ASN A 410 -43.80 14.34 -1.95
N GLU A 411 -44.21 14.42 -0.68
CA GLU A 411 -44.84 15.61 -0.08
C GLU A 411 -43.80 16.65 0.36
N ASP A 412 -42.53 16.27 0.46
CA ASP A 412 -41.44 17.16 0.81
C ASP A 412 -40.95 17.94 -0.42
N VAL A 413 -40.81 19.26 -0.24
CA VAL A 413 -40.21 20.15 -1.24
C VAL A 413 -38.82 20.59 -0.79
N VAL A 414 -37.84 20.45 -1.68
CA VAL A 414 -36.47 20.88 -1.43
C VAL A 414 -36.09 22.00 -2.39
N LEU A 415 -35.72 23.15 -1.83
CA LEU A 415 -35.23 24.30 -2.58
C LEU A 415 -33.74 24.12 -2.86
N VAL A 416 -33.36 24.14 -4.15
CA VAL A 416 -31.98 23.88 -4.59
C VAL A 416 -31.42 25.10 -5.33
N THR A 417 -30.59 25.90 -4.66
CA THR A 417 -29.95 27.06 -5.30
C THR A 417 -28.75 26.63 -6.15
N GLY A 418 -28.57 27.25 -7.31
CA GLY A 418 -27.56 26.80 -8.28
C GLY A 418 -27.83 25.38 -8.82
N GLY A 419 -29.02 24.82 -8.56
CA GLY A 419 -29.35 23.41 -8.81
C GLY A 419 -29.66 23.04 -10.25
N ALA A 420 -29.67 24.01 -11.18
CA ALA A 420 -30.04 23.77 -12.56
C ALA A 420 -28.84 23.42 -13.47
N LYS A 421 -27.61 23.42 -12.94
CA LYS A 421 -26.37 23.16 -13.69
C LYS A 421 -25.30 22.52 -12.81
N GLY A 422 -24.32 21.87 -13.45
CA GLY A 422 -23.10 21.41 -12.79
C GLY A 422 -23.35 20.37 -11.69
N ILE A 423 -22.41 20.29 -10.73
CA ILE A 423 -22.41 19.24 -9.69
C ILE A 423 -23.66 19.26 -8.80
N THR A 424 -24.19 20.45 -8.50
CA THR A 424 -25.40 20.59 -7.66
C THR A 424 -26.60 19.91 -8.31
N ALA A 425 -26.75 20.03 -9.64
CA ALA A 425 -27.81 19.38 -10.39
C ALA A 425 -27.67 17.85 -10.39
N GLU A 426 -26.45 17.35 -10.57
CA GLU A 426 -26.15 15.91 -10.59
C GLU A 426 -26.43 15.28 -9.23
N CYS A 427 -25.95 15.91 -8.15
CA CYS A 427 -26.20 15.50 -6.78
C CYS A 427 -27.70 15.53 -6.42
N ALA A 428 -28.39 16.63 -6.74
CA ALA A 428 -29.82 16.76 -6.45
C ALA A 428 -30.66 15.74 -7.23
N LEU A 429 -30.31 15.46 -8.49
CA LEU A 429 -30.98 14.43 -9.30
C LEU A 429 -30.78 13.04 -8.71
N ALA A 430 -29.55 12.67 -8.35
CA ALA A 430 -29.23 11.36 -7.79
C ALA A 430 -29.97 11.14 -6.46
N TRP A 431 -29.97 12.12 -5.58
CA TRP A 431 -30.65 12.04 -4.29
C TRP A 431 -32.18 12.03 -4.42
N ALA A 432 -32.75 12.85 -5.31
CA ALA A 432 -34.20 12.85 -5.56
C ALA A 432 -34.70 11.52 -6.16
N LYS A 433 -33.88 10.80 -6.94
CA LYS A 433 -34.21 9.45 -7.42
C LYS A 433 -34.39 8.44 -6.29
N GLN A 434 -33.69 8.60 -5.16
CA GLN A 434 -33.77 7.69 -4.02
C GLN A 434 -34.92 8.06 -3.08
N THR A 435 -35.17 9.34 -2.90
CA THR A 435 -36.13 9.85 -1.90
C THR A 435 -37.51 10.20 -2.47
N GLY A 436 -37.61 10.51 -3.77
CA GLY A 436 -38.84 10.93 -4.42
C GLY A 436 -39.30 12.36 -4.12
N VAL A 437 -38.47 13.18 -3.47
CA VAL A 437 -38.79 14.57 -3.12
C VAL A 437 -39.06 15.44 -4.35
N SER A 438 -39.90 16.46 -4.18
CA SER A 438 -40.10 17.49 -5.21
C SER A 438 -39.00 18.54 -5.13
N LEU A 439 -38.44 18.96 -6.27
CA LEU A 439 -37.35 19.94 -6.31
C LEU A 439 -37.78 21.29 -6.90
N ALA A 440 -37.42 22.36 -6.19
CA ALA A 440 -37.46 23.72 -6.71
C ALA A 440 -36.03 24.17 -7.05
N LEU A 441 -35.64 24.05 -8.33
CA LEU A 441 -34.32 24.48 -8.79
C LEU A 441 -34.31 26.00 -8.98
N VAL A 442 -33.40 26.70 -8.31
CA VAL A 442 -33.34 28.17 -8.33
C VAL A 442 -32.01 28.65 -8.91
N GLY A 443 -32.05 29.61 -9.84
CA GLY A 443 -30.84 30.25 -10.34
C GLY A 443 -31.07 31.58 -11.03
N SER A 444 -30.03 32.39 -11.20
CA SER A 444 -30.14 33.74 -11.79
C SER A 444 -30.32 33.76 -13.31
N SER A 445 -30.13 32.62 -13.98
CA SER A 445 -30.31 32.52 -15.44
C SER A 445 -31.79 32.59 -15.82
N ALA A 446 -32.08 33.23 -16.95
CA ALA A 446 -33.44 33.30 -17.49
C ALA A 446 -34.01 31.89 -17.70
N HIS A 447 -35.31 31.76 -17.46
CA HIS A 447 -36.01 30.51 -17.72
C HIS A 447 -35.88 30.14 -19.21
N PRO A 448 -35.63 28.86 -19.57
CA PRO A 448 -35.45 28.47 -20.97
C PRO A 448 -36.63 28.79 -21.88
N GLN A 449 -37.85 28.91 -21.34
CA GLN A 449 -39.02 29.33 -22.13
C GLN A 449 -39.01 30.84 -22.44
N ASP A 450 -38.50 31.67 -21.53
CA ASP A 450 -38.42 33.12 -21.70
C ASP A 450 -37.22 33.54 -22.55
N SER A 451 -36.12 32.78 -22.48
CA SER A 451 -34.92 33.01 -23.27
C SER A 451 -34.37 31.71 -23.88
N PRO A 452 -35.01 31.14 -24.91
CA PRO A 452 -34.62 29.84 -25.49
C PRO A 452 -33.22 29.80 -26.10
N THR A 453 -32.69 30.95 -26.53
CA THR A 453 -31.35 31.09 -27.10
C THR A 453 -30.32 31.59 -26.10
N GLY A 454 -30.68 31.67 -24.81
CA GLY A 454 -29.75 32.06 -23.74
C GLY A 454 -28.60 31.06 -23.62
N LYS A 455 -27.41 31.52 -23.25
CA LYS A 455 -26.19 30.68 -23.11
C LYS A 455 -26.37 29.46 -22.20
N SER A 456 -27.38 29.50 -21.33
CA SER A 456 -27.66 28.47 -20.33
C SER A 456 -28.98 27.73 -20.56
N ALA A 457 -29.77 28.12 -21.56
CA ALA A 457 -31.09 27.56 -21.80
C ALA A 457 -31.02 26.07 -22.15
N VAL A 458 -30.02 25.66 -22.93
CA VAL A 458 -29.79 24.26 -23.32
C VAL A 458 -29.48 23.38 -22.10
N GLU A 459 -28.45 23.73 -21.31
CA GLU A 459 -28.04 22.96 -20.11
C GLU A 459 -29.18 22.83 -19.09
N ILE A 460 -29.96 23.91 -18.88
CA ILE A 460 -31.12 23.87 -17.97
C ILE A 460 -32.24 23.00 -18.54
N SER A 461 -32.54 23.09 -19.84
CA SER A 461 -33.58 22.29 -20.48
C SER A 461 -33.24 20.80 -20.48
N GLU A 462 -31.97 20.46 -20.72
CA GLU A 462 -31.47 19.09 -20.62
C GLU A 462 -31.58 18.56 -19.19
N THR A 463 -31.22 19.38 -18.20
CA THR A 463 -31.37 19.04 -16.77
C THR A 463 -32.84 18.75 -16.45
N LEU A 464 -33.76 19.65 -16.77
CA LEU A 464 -35.20 19.46 -16.55
C LEU A 464 -35.74 18.21 -17.26
N SER A 465 -35.28 17.94 -18.48
CA SER A 465 -35.66 16.74 -19.24
C SER A 465 -35.20 15.46 -18.53
N ARG A 466 -34.02 15.45 -17.91
CA ARG A 466 -33.51 14.30 -17.13
C ARG A 466 -34.30 14.05 -15.85
N PHE A 467 -34.71 15.12 -15.16
CA PHE A 467 -35.63 15.01 -14.01
C PHE A 467 -36.98 14.42 -14.43
N GLN A 468 -37.58 14.98 -15.50
CA GLN A 468 -38.85 14.50 -16.02
C GLN A 468 -38.78 13.05 -16.50
N ALA A 469 -37.71 12.66 -17.20
CA ALA A 469 -37.49 11.29 -17.64
C ALA A 469 -37.33 10.30 -16.48
N SER A 470 -36.92 10.78 -15.30
CA SER A 470 -36.84 9.99 -14.06
C SER A 470 -38.16 9.96 -13.28
N GLY A 471 -39.23 10.59 -13.79
CA GLY A 471 -40.54 10.64 -13.13
C GLY A 471 -40.60 11.57 -11.92
N LEU A 472 -39.63 12.48 -11.77
CA LEU A 472 -39.53 13.39 -10.61
C LEU A 472 -40.26 14.71 -10.87
N THR A 473 -40.87 15.27 -9.83
CA THR A 473 -41.45 16.62 -9.85
C THR A 473 -40.35 17.65 -9.66
N CYS A 474 -40.10 18.48 -10.67
CA CYS A 474 -39.02 19.46 -10.65
C CYS A 474 -39.39 20.72 -11.45
N HIS A 475 -39.39 21.89 -10.81
CA HIS A 475 -39.58 23.20 -11.45
C HIS A 475 -38.30 24.03 -11.40
N TYR A 476 -38.06 24.85 -12.43
CA TYR A 476 -36.96 25.83 -12.45
C TYR A 476 -37.52 27.25 -12.25
N TYR A 477 -36.92 28.00 -11.34
CA TYR A 477 -37.27 29.37 -11.03
C TYR A 477 -36.08 30.31 -11.22
N GLN A 478 -36.33 31.44 -11.86
CA GLN A 478 -35.34 32.49 -11.99
C GLN A 478 -35.35 33.39 -10.75
N CYS A 479 -34.24 33.42 -10.00
CA CYS A 479 -34.03 34.39 -8.92
C CYS A 479 -32.54 34.57 -8.64
N ASP A 480 -32.13 35.81 -8.35
CA ASP A 480 -30.85 36.08 -7.69
C ASP A 480 -31.05 35.92 -6.18
N VAL A 481 -30.48 34.85 -5.61
CA VAL A 481 -30.64 34.52 -4.19
C VAL A 481 -30.00 35.56 -3.25
N SER A 482 -29.14 36.44 -3.77
CA SER A 482 -28.58 37.55 -2.99
C SER A 482 -29.56 38.71 -2.82
N ASP A 483 -30.62 38.79 -3.62
CA ASP A 483 -31.74 39.73 -3.44
C ASP A 483 -32.83 39.12 -2.55
N LYS A 484 -32.84 39.56 -1.30
CA LYS A 484 -33.76 39.08 -0.27
C LYS A 484 -35.24 39.30 -0.61
N ALA A 485 -35.58 40.42 -1.24
CA ALA A 485 -36.99 40.72 -1.54
C ALA A 485 -37.51 39.76 -2.61
N SER A 486 -36.76 39.62 -3.71
CA SER A 486 -37.08 38.68 -4.78
C SER A 486 -37.11 37.23 -4.29
N LEU A 487 -36.20 36.84 -3.39
CA LEU A 487 -36.17 35.49 -2.84
C LEU A 487 -37.37 35.19 -1.93
N ASN A 488 -37.82 36.15 -1.13
CA ASN A 488 -39.03 36.03 -0.32
C ASN A 488 -40.26 35.79 -1.19
N ASP A 489 -40.44 36.62 -2.23
CA ASP A 489 -41.56 36.49 -3.16
C ASP A 489 -41.53 35.12 -3.87
N LEU A 490 -40.34 34.67 -4.26
CA LEU A 490 -40.16 33.35 -4.88
C LEU A 490 -40.52 32.20 -3.93
N VAL A 491 -40.11 32.26 -2.66
CA VAL A 491 -40.44 31.20 -1.68
C VAL A 491 -41.95 31.04 -1.53
N MET A 492 -42.70 32.14 -1.50
CA MET A 492 -44.17 32.09 -1.46
C MET A 492 -44.75 31.40 -2.72
N VAL A 493 -44.22 31.71 -3.91
CA VAL A 493 -44.64 31.07 -5.17
C VAL A 493 -44.33 29.57 -5.16
N ILE A 494 -43.12 29.18 -4.72
CA ILE A 494 -42.75 27.76 -4.62
C ILE A 494 -43.68 27.02 -3.67
N GLN A 495 -44.01 27.62 -2.52
CA GLN A 495 -44.91 27.02 -1.54
C GLN A 495 -46.34 26.86 -2.07
N GLU A 496 -46.82 27.77 -2.91
CA GLU A 496 -48.12 27.65 -3.60
C GLU A 496 -48.11 26.56 -4.69
N GLU A 497 -47.02 26.44 -5.47
CA GLU A 497 -46.95 25.52 -6.61
C GLU A 497 -46.59 24.08 -6.23
N LEU A 498 -45.64 23.89 -5.31
CA LEU A 498 -45.06 22.59 -4.98
C LEU A 498 -45.39 22.11 -3.57
N GLY A 499 -45.74 23.02 -2.65
CA GLY A 499 -46.00 22.70 -1.24
C GLY A 499 -44.91 23.19 -0.28
N THR A 500 -45.02 22.83 0.99
CA THR A 500 -44.12 23.32 2.05
C THR A 500 -42.67 22.91 1.79
N ILE A 501 -41.78 23.90 1.79
CA ILE A 501 -40.32 23.66 1.70
C ILE A 501 -39.85 23.09 3.04
N THR A 502 -39.37 21.85 3.01
CA THR A 502 -38.87 21.15 4.20
C THR A 502 -37.36 20.93 4.15
N GLY A 503 -36.69 21.23 3.04
CA GLY A 503 -35.24 21.14 2.91
C GLY A 503 -34.64 22.21 2.01
N VAL A 504 -33.37 22.51 2.23
CA VAL A 504 -32.60 23.44 1.40
C VAL A 504 -31.26 22.82 1.02
N ILE A 505 -30.91 22.90 -0.27
CA ILE A 505 -29.59 22.59 -0.80
C ILE A 505 -29.03 23.86 -1.44
N HIS A 506 -28.00 24.44 -0.82
CA HIS A 506 -27.40 25.67 -1.28
C HIS A 506 -26.13 25.40 -2.10
N GLY A 507 -26.26 25.49 -3.42
CA GLY A 507 -25.17 25.33 -4.38
C GLY A 507 -24.88 26.57 -5.23
N ALA A 508 -25.56 27.70 -4.98
CA ALA A 508 -25.31 28.95 -5.70
C ALA A 508 -23.91 29.49 -5.36
N ALA A 509 -23.05 29.53 -6.37
CA ALA A 509 -21.68 30.00 -6.24
C ALA A 509 -21.17 30.55 -7.56
N VAL A 510 -20.18 31.42 -7.47
CA VAL A 510 -19.37 31.87 -8.60
C VAL A 510 -17.90 31.75 -8.15
N ASN A 511 -17.02 31.36 -9.08
CA ASN A 511 -15.58 31.40 -8.87
C ASN A 511 -14.98 32.27 -9.97
N ARG A 512 -14.25 33.31 -9.56
CA ARG A 512 -13.51 34.23 -10.42
C ARG A 512 -12.09 34.39 -9.89
N ALA A 513 -11.34 33.29 -9.90
CA ALA A 513 -9.93 33.26 -9.50
C ALA A 513 -9.16 34.50 -10.00
N LYS A 514 -8.74 35.34 -9.05
CA LYS A 514 -8.07 36.61 -9.29
C LYS A 514 -7.15 36.90 -8.09
N PRO A 515 -5.87 37.23 -8.35
CA PRO A 515 -4.96 37.62 -7.28
C PRO A 515 -5.50 38.74 -6.40
N VAL A 516 -5.25 38.66 -5.09
CA VAL A 516 -5.76 39.63 -4.09
C VAL A 516 -5.35 41.06 -4.43
N ASN A 517 -4.13 41.25 -4.92
CA ASN A 517 -3.60 42.57 -5.31
C ASN A 517 -4.27 43.16 -6.55
N LYS A 518 -4.92 42.32 -7.37
CA LYS A 518 -5.68 42.71 -8.56
C LYS A 518 -7.18 42.77 -8.31
N SER A 519 -7.66 42.19 -7.22
CA SER A 519 -9.08 42.21 -6.84
C SER A 519 -9.44 43.54 -6.18
N THR A 520 -10.52 44.18 -6.63
CA THR A 520 -11.15 45.28 -5.88
C THR A 520 -12.12 44.72 -4.82
N VAL A 521 -12.64 45.59 -3.95
CA VAL A 521 -13.67 45.22 -2.97
C VAL A 521 -14.98 44.86 -3.69
N GLU A 522 -15.31 45.55 -4.77
CA GLU A 522 -16.49 45.28 -5.60
C GLU A 522 -16.37 43.94 -6.33
N ASP A 523 -15.18 43.61 -6.86
CA ASP A 523 -14.91 42.30 -7.46
C ASP A 523 -15.16 41.19 -6.44
N ALA A 524 -14.56 41.32 -5.25
CA ALA A 524 -14.69 40.38 -4.14
C ALA A 524 -16.14 40.20 -3.71
N LEU A 525 -16.86 41.30 -3.47
CA LEU A 525 -18.28 41.29 -3.12
C LEU A 525 -19.10 40.57 -4.20
N SER A 526 -18.84 40.83 -5.48
CA SER A 526 -19.58 40.20 -6.58
C SER A 526 -19.39 38.68 -6.65
N GLU A 527 -18.24 38.18 -6.23
CA GLU A 527 -17.92 36.75 -6.21
C GLU A 527 -18.56 36.03 -5.02
N VAL A 528 -18.50 36.63 -3.82
CA VAL A 528 -18.94 35.96 -2.59
C VAL A 528 -20.45 36.09 -2.34
N LYS A 529 -21.10 37.14 -2.87
CA LYS A 529 -22.53 37.45 -2.62
C LYS A 529 -23.48 36.27 -2.87
N PRO A 530 -23.43 35.57 -4.01
CA PRO A 530 -24.36 34.45 -4.27
C PRO A 530 -24.30 33.36 -3.20
N LYS A 531 -23.11 33.08 -2.66
CA LYS A 531 -22.91 32.06 -1.64
C LYS A 531 -23.26 32.57 -0.24
N ILE A 532 -22.66 33.68 0.18
CA ILE A 532 -22.80 34.20 1.55
C ILE A 532 -24.18 34.83 1.75
N MET A 533 -24.55 35.82 0.94
CA MET A 533 -25.84 36.50 1.10
C MET A 533 -27.00 35.58 0.75
N GLY A 534 -26.83 34.66 -0.22
CA GLY A 534 -27.83 33.64 -0.51
C GLY A 534 -28.13 32.76 0.69
N ALA A 535 -27.11 32.24 1.37
CA ALA A 535 -27.28 31.43 2.58
C ALA A 535 -27.89 32.23 3.73
N LEU A 536 -27.40 33.45 4.01
CA LEU A 536 -27.95 34.33 5.05
C LEU A 536 -29.42 34.68 4.80
N ASN A 537 -29.79 35.00 3.56
CA ASN A 537 -31.17 35.29 3.21
C ASN A 537 -32.05 34.06 3.44
N LEU A 538 -31.62 32.87 3.00
CA LEU A 538 -32.36 31.62 3.24
C LEU A 538 -32.52 31.33 4.73
N SER A 539 -31.46 31.50 5.53
CA SER A 539 -31.50 31.34 6.99
C SER A 539 -32.52 32.27 7.63
N GLU A 540 -32.62 33.52 7.17
CA GLU A 540 -33.59 34.48 7.70
C GLU A 540 -35.03 34.18 7.25
N ILE A 541 -35.23 33.77 6.00
CA ILE A 541 -36.55 33.41 5.47
C ILE A 541 -37.12 32.20 6.22
N PHE A 542 -36.29 31.19 6.46
CA PHE A 542 -36.66 29.97 7.19
C PHE A 542 -36.39 30.08 8.70
N GLN A 543 -36.35 31.30 9.27
CA GLN A 543 -36.11 31.50 10.70
C GLN A 543 -37.29 31.05 11.58
N GLN A 544 -38.51 31.00 11.04
CA GLN A 544 -39.70 30.57 11.79
C GLN A 544 -40.19 29.18 11.34
N GLU A 545 -39.56 28.59 10.34
CA GLU A 545 -39.90 27.27 9.78
C GLU A 545 -38.85 26.24 10.22
N THR A 546 -39.28 25.02 10.56
CA THR A 546 -38.35 23.95 10.91
C THR A 546 -38.02 23.13 9.67
N LEU A 547 -36.95 23.50 8.98
CA LEU A 547 -36.37 22.65 7.93
C LEU A 547 -35.94 21.31 8.54
N LYS A 548 -36.10 20.22 7.78
CA LYS A 548 -35.54 18.91 8.10
C LYS A 548 -34.02 18.92 7.93
N LEU A 549 -33.54 19.50 6.82
CA LEU A 549 -32.13 19.53 6.46
C LEU A 549 -31.76 20.81 5.69
N PHE A 550 -30.64 21.44 6.06
CA PHE A 550 -30.00 22.52 5.29
C PHE A 550 -28.57 22.13 4.91
N ALA A 551 -28.39 21.75 3.63
CA ALA A 551 -27.10 21.33 3.07
C ALA A 551 -26.45 22.45 2.26
N GLY A 552 -25.12 22.58 2.34
CA GLY A 552 -24.34 23.54 1.57
C GLY A 552 -23.20 22.89 0.80
N PHE A 553 -23.05 23.27 -0.47
CA PHE A 553 -21.86 22.94 -1.25
C PHE A 553 -20.74 23.92 -0.88
N SER A 554 -19.72 23.41 -0.23
CA SER A 554 -18.49 24.12 0.13
C SER A 554 -17.32 23.67 -0.76
N SER A 555 -16.10 24.04 -0.39
CA SER A 555 -14.86 23.72 -1.12
C SER A 555 -13.74 23.46 -0.12
N ILE A 556 -12.81 22.56 -0.48
CA ILE A 556 -11.58 22.34 0.28
C ILE A 556 -10.76 23.63 0.46
N GLY A 557 -10.94 24.62 -0.42
CA GLY A 557 -10.33 25.94 -0.27
C GLY A 557 -10.68 26.65 1.03
N ALA A 558 -11.83 26.36 1.65
CA ALA A 558 -12.17 26.85 2.99
C ALA A 558 -11.24 26.36 4.10
N VAL A 559 -10.52 25.27 3.85
CA VAL A 559 -9.64 24.62 4.82
C VAL A 559 -8.18 24.90 4.47
N ILE A 560 -7.77 24.61 3.24
CA ILE A 560 -6.35 24.64 2.84
C ILE A 560 -6.02 25.73 1.83
N GLY A 561 -7.00 26.54 1.45
CA GLY A 561 -6.84 27.55 0.41
C GLY A 561 -6.67 26.97 -0.99
N LEU A 562 -6.74 27.86 -1.98
CA LEU A 562 -6.47 27.55 -3.38
C LEU A 562 -5.74 28.76 -4.00
N PRO A 563 -4.69 28.57 -4.81
CA PRO A 563 -3.96 29.69 -5.40
C PRO A 563 -4.88 30.61 -6.20
N GLY A 564 -4.81 31.92 -5.96
CA GLY A 564 -5.63 32.92 -6.65
C GLY A 564 -7.12 32.90 -6.30
N ASN A 565 -7.54 32.16 -5.27
CA ASN A 565 -8.94 31.92 -4.91
C ASN A 565 -9.27 32.41 -3.49
N THR A 566 -8.63 33.50 -3.03
CA THR A 566 -8.83 34.07 -1.69
C THR A 566 -10.29 34.30 -1.33
N TRP A 567 -11.08 34.92 -2.22
CA TRP A 567 -12.51 35.19 -2.01
C TRP A 567 -13.39 33.94 -2.14
N TYR A 568 -13.07 33.06 -3.08
CA TYR A 568 -13.77 31.78 -3.19
C TYR A 568 -13.60 30.96 -1.90
N SER A 569 -12.38 30.81 -1.40
CA SER A 569 -12.08 30.12 -0.14
C SER A 569 -12.77 30.77 1.06
N PHE A 570 -12.69 32.10 1.19
CA PHE A 570 -13.41 32.87 2.21
C PHE A 570 -14.93 32.59 2.20
N SER A 571 -15.56 32.59 1.02
CA SER A 571 -17.00 32.35 0.92
C SER A 571 -17.44 30.94 1.30
N ASN A 572 -16.55 29.95 1.15
CA ASN A 572 -16.81 28.56 1.50
C ASN A 572 -16.60 28.30 3.01
N GLU A 573 -15.67 29.02 3.65
CA GLU A 573 -15.52 29.07 5.11
C GLU A 573 -16.74 29.74 5.75
N ALA A 574 -17.14 30.92 5.24
CA ALA A 574 -18.32 31.64 5.71
C ALA A 574 -19.61 30.81 5.61
N LEU A 575 -19.77 30.01 4.55
CA LEU A 575 -20.92 29.13 4.41
C LEU A 575 -21.03 28.12 5.55
N ASP A 576 -19.91 27.54 6.00
CA ASP A 576 -19.91 26.61 7.12
C ASP A 576 -20.37 27.30 8.42
N LEU A 577 -19.85 28.50 8.69
CA LEU A 577 -20.26 29.30 9.85
C LEU A 577 -21.75 29.66 9.79
N ILE A 578 -22.27 30.06 8.64
CA ILE A 578 -23.70 30.39 8.48
C ILE A 578 -24.60 29.17 8.77
N LEU A 579 -24.22 27.99 8.28
CA LEU A 579 -24.98 26.77 8.54
C LEU A 579 -24.95 26.40 10.03
N ARG A 580 -23.77 26.48 10.67
CA ARG A 580 -23.62 26.21 12.11
C ARG A 580 -24.45 27.18 12.95
N ASP A 581 -24.44 28.47 12.62
CA ASP A 581 -25.26 29.48 13.30
C ASP A 581 -26.77 29.16 13.15
N TYR A 582 -27.19 28.75 11.94
CA TYR A 582 -28.56 28.29 11.73
C TYR A 582 -28.91 27.07 12.60
N LYS A 583 -28.04 26.05 12.70
CA LYS A 583 -28.25 24.89 13.59
C LYS A 583 -28.33 25.29 15.06
N GLN A 584 -27.52 26.26 15.51
CA GLN A 584 -27.56 26.77 16.87
C GLN A 584 -28.93 27.42 17.19
N GLN A 585 -29.51 28.12 16.23
CA GLN A 585 -30.84 28.74 16.35
C GLN A 585 -31.98 27.73 16.12
N HIS A 586 -31.73 26.64 15.38
CA HIS A 586 -32.68 25.58 15.03
C HIS A 586 -32.15 24.18 15.37
N PRO A 587 -32.14 23.77 16.65
CA PRO A 587 -31.51 22.51 17.08
C PRO A 587 -32.11 21.25 16.43
N THR A 588 -33.36 21.31 15.98
CA THR A 588 -34.08 20.20 15.33
C THR A 588 -33.74 20.03 13.86
N THR A 589 -33.21 21.06 13.19
CA THR A 589 -32.83 21.00 11.77
C THR A 589 -31.47 20.36 11.64
N GLU A 590 -31.29 19.38 10.77
CA GLU A 590 -29.95 18.87 10.45
C GLU A 590 -29.23 19.82 9.49
N ILE A 591 -27.90 19.90 9.58
CA ILE A 591 -27.07 20.68 8.64
C ILE A 591 -25.92 19.83 8.11
N ILE A 592 -25.45 20.14 6.90
CA ILE A 592 -24.21 19.57 6.37
C ILE A 592 -23.54 20.52 5.38
N SER A 593 -22.26 20.81 5.61
CA SER A 593 -21.37 21.59 4.74
C SER A 593 -20.39 20.63 4.07
N ILE A 594 -20.51 20.45 2.75
CA ILE A 594 -19.73 19.44 2.02
C ILE A 594 -18.61 20.14 1.25
N ALA A 595 -17.38 20.04 1.74
CA ALA A 595 -16.21 20.73 1.21
C ALA A 595 -15.45 19.82 0.23
N TYR A 596 -15.79 19.89 -1.05
CA TYR A 596 -15.13 19.09 -2.09
C TYR A 596 -13.75 19.64 -2.49
N SER A 597 -12.82 18.73 -2.78
CA SER A 597 -11.67 19.05 -3.64
C SER A 597 -12.09 19.20 -5.11
N VAL A 598 -11.13 19.26 -6.03
CA VAL A 598 -11.45 19.47 -7.45
C VAL A 598 -12.15 18.25 -8.07
N TRP A 599 -13.13 18.49 -8.93
CA TRP A 599 -13.83 17.47 -9.72
C TRP A 599 -13.23 17.38 -11.12
N SER A 600 -13.21 16.18 -11.69
CA SER A 600 -12.58 15.86 -12.99
C SER A 600 -13.40 16.32 -14.19
N GLU A 601 -14.71 16.10 -14.18
CA GLU A 601 -15.57 16.19 -15.38
C GLU A 601 -16.52 17.39 -15.37
N VAL A 602 -17.04 17.76 -14.19
CA VAL A 602 -18.16 18.71 -14.04
C VAL A 602 -17.83 19.76 -12.98
N GLY A 603 -18.45 20.94 -13.07
CA GLY A 603 -18.30 22.01 -12.10
C GLY A 603 -17.25 23.06 -12.48
N MET A 604 -17.01 24.02 -11.58
CA MET A 604 -16.17 25.19 -11.85
C MET A 604 -14.71 24.81 -12.15
N GLY A 605 -14.15 23.81 -11.45
CA GLY A 605 -12.77 23.36 -11.65
C GLY A 605 -12.50 22.78 -13.04
N ALA A 606 -13.38 21.90 -13.53
CA ALA A 606 -13.31 21.33 -14.87
C ALA A 606 -13.53 22.39 -15.96
N LYS A 607 -14.55 23.25 -15.81
CA LYS A 607 -14.85 24.33 -16.77
C LYS A 607 -13.74 25.40 -16.87
N MET A 608 -12.93 25.57 -15.82
CA MET A 608 -11.83 26.54 -15.78
C MET A 608 -10.45 25.94 -16.15
N GLY A 609 -10.36 24.63 -16.47
CA GLY A 609 -9.09 23.97 -16.80
C GLY A 609 -8.13 23.82 -15.60
N ALA A 610 -8.60 24.08 -14.38
CA ALA A 610 -7.80 24.09 -13.16
C ALA A 610 -7.31 22.67 -12.77
N VAL A 611 -8.00 21.63 -13.22
CA VAL A 611 -7.67 20.22 -12.96
C VAL A 611 -6.21 19.90 -13.35
N SER A 612 -5.79 20.35 -14.53
CA SER A 612 -4.43 20.09 -15.02
C SER A 612 -3.34 20.81 -14.20
N GLY A 613 -3.65 22.01 -13.69
CA GLY A 613 -2.74 22.78 -12.83
C GLY A 613 -2.62 22.17 -11.44
N LEU A 614 -3.76 21.83 -10.83
CA LEU A 614 -3.81 21.21 -9.50
C LEU A 614 -3.20 19.81 -9.49
N SER A 615 -3.40 19.02 -10.55
CA SER A 615 -2.74 17.71 -10.71
C SER A 615 -1.22 17.83 -10.76
N ARG A 616 -0.67 18.87 -11.43
CA ARG A 616 0.78 19.17 -11.41
C ARG A 616 1.29 19.57 -10.02
N MET A 617 0.41 20.11 -9.17
CA MET A 617 0.69 20.42 -7.76
C MET A 617 0.43 19.22 -6.83
N GLY A 618 0.18 18.02 -7.37
CA GLY A 618 -0.07 16.81 -6.57
C GLY A 618 -1.49 16.66 -6.05
N ILE A 619 -2.45 17.47 -6.50
CA ILE A 619 -3.85 17.38 -6.07
C ILE A 619 -4.67 16.63 -7.13
N GLY A 620 -5.12 15.44 -6.78
CA GLY A 620 -5.99 14.59 -7.58
C GLY A 620 -7.40 15.15 -7.76
N ALA A 621 -8.18 14.52 -8.63
CA ALA A 621 -9.54 14.92 -8.93
C ALA A 621 -10.56 13.85 -8.54
N ILE A 622 -11.72 14.30 -8.07
CA ILE A 622 -12.88 13.45 -7.75
C ILE A 622 -13.63 13.16 -9.06
N SER A 623 -14.00 11.89 -9.30
CA SER A 623 -14.87 11.54 -10.42
C SER A 623 -16.30 12.01 -10.16
N LEU A 624 -17.09 12.23 -11.22
CA LEU A 624 -18.49 12.64 -11.04
C LEU A 624 -19.26 11.64 -10.18
N GLN A 625 -19.11 10.35 -10.48
CA GLN A 625 -19.79 9.27 -9.77
C GLN A 625 -19.43 9.27 -8.28
N GLU A 626 -18.14 9.29 -7.95
CA GLU A 626 -17.66 9.23 -6.56
C GLU A 626 -18.14 10.42 -5.72
N GLY A 627 -18.10 11.63 -6.30
CA GLY A 627 -18.56 12.82 -5.59
C GLY A 627 -20.07 12.84 -5.34
N VAL A 628 -20.86 12.30 -6.28
CA VAL A 628 -22.32 12.15 -6.17
C VAL A 628 -22.69 11.08 -5.16
N ASP A 629 -22.01 9.92 -5.16
CA ASP A 629 -22.30 8.84 -4.21
C ASP A 629 -22.05 9.28 -2.77
N ARG A 630 -20.95 10.00 -2.52
CA ARG A 630 -20.68 10.60 -1.20
C ARG A 630 -21.69 11.70 -0.83
N PHE A 631 -22.16 12.48 -1.80
CA PHE A 631 -23.23 13.46 -1.55
C PHE A 631 -24.48 12.75 -1.02
N VAL A 632 -24.96 11.76 -1.76
CA VAL A 632 -26.17 11.00 -1.40
C VAL A 632 -26.02 10.38 -0.02
N GLN A 633 -24.89 9.72 0.25
CA GLN A 633 -24.62 9.15 1.57
C GLN A 633 -24.69 10.20 2.69
N LEU A 634 -24.09 11.38 2.51
CA LEU A 634 -24.10 12.44 3.53
C LEU A 634 -25.49 13.09 3.72
N MET A 635 -26.35 13.02 2.71
CA MET A 635 -27.74 13.48 2.80
C MET A 635 -28.63 12.50 3.58
N GLU A 636 -28.27 11.21 3.58
CA GLU A 636 -29.04 10.14 4.24
C GLU A 636 -28.46 9.73 5.59
N GLN A 637 -27.14 9.82 5.75
CA GLN A 637 -26.40 9.39 6.93
C GLN A 637 -25.68 10.58 7.59
N ASN A 638 -25.58 10.53 8.91
CA ASN A 638 -24.95 11.53 9.74
C ASN A 638 -23.49 11.14 10.02
N PRO A 639 -22.51 11.93 9.56
CA PRO A 639 -21.09 11.70 9.82
C PRO A 639 -20.64 12.15 11.23
N GLY A 640 -21.56 12.60 12.10
CA GLY A 640 -21.24 13.08 13.44
C GLY A 640 -20.67 14.51 13.49
N ASN A 641 -20.48 15.16 12.35
CA ASN A 641 -20.05 16.55 12.24
C ASN A 641 -20.87 17.32 11.18
N SER A 642 -20.93 18.64 11.33
CA SER A 642 -21.62 19.53 10.40
C SER A 642 -20.82 19.86 9.14
N GLN A 643 -19.49 19.64 9.13
CA GLN A 643 -18.65 19.80 7.95
C GLN A 643 -17.94 18.50 7.60
N VAL A 644 -17.99 18.09 6.33
CA VAL A 644 -17.18 16.98 5.81
C VAL A 644 -16.38 17.46 4.61
N VAL A 645 -15.07 17.24 4.65
CA VAL A 645 -14.18 17.48 3.52
C VAL A 645 -14.10 16.20 2.70
N ILE A 646 -14.38 16.29 1.40
CA ILE A 646 -14.23 15.18 0.47
C ILE A 646 -13.03 15.48 -0.42
N ALA A 647 -11.97 14.70 -0.29
CA ALA A 647 -10.71 14.96 -0.97
C ALA A 647 -10.22 13.74 -1.75
N ALA A 648 -9.79 14.00 -3.00
CA ALA A 648 -8.93 13.09 -3.75
C ALA A 648 -7.47 13.19 -3.26
N ARG A 649 -6.56 12.39 -3.83
CA ARG A 649 -5.15 12.29 -3.40
C ARG A 649 -4.47 13.65 -3.37
N ILE A 650 -3.91 14.02 -2.22
CA ILE A 650 -3.01 15.18 -2.08
C ILE A 650 -1.60 14.61 -1.87
N ASP A 651 -0.84 14.44 -2.96
CA ASP A 651 0.51 13.87 -2.90
C ASP A 651 1.46 14.88 -2.23
N GLY A 652 1.73 14.64 -0.95
CA GLY A 652 2.62 15.47 -0.14
C GLY A 652 4.04 15.63 -0.70
N ARG A 653 4.51 14.72 -1.58
CA ARG A 653 5.83 14.85 -2.21
C ARG A 653 5.82 15.95 -3.26
N ILE A 654 4.79 15.98 -4.09
CA ILE A 654 4.65 16.95 -5.18
C ILE A 654 4.10 18.27 -4.63
N SER A 655 3.10 18.21 -3.75
CA SER A 655 2.40 19.39 -3.24
C SER A 655 3.32 20.30 -2.44
N ARG A 656 4.18 19.73 -1.58
CA ARG A 656 5.17 20.49 -0.79
C ARG A 656 6.24 21.14 -1.65
N GLN A 657 6.67 20.51 -2.75
CA GLN A 657 7.59 21.12 -3.72
C GLN A 657 6.97 22.37 -4.39
N HIS A 658 5.64 22.46 -4.40
CA HIS A 658 4.89 23.58 -4.96
C HIS A 658 4.27 24.49 -3.87
N ASN A 659 4.85 24.51 -2.66
CA ASN A 659 4.41 25.32 -1.52
C ASN A 659 2.99 25.05 -1.03
N PHE A 660 2.45 23.85 -1.28
CA PHE A 660 1.15 23.45 -0.74
C PHE A 660 1.33 22.72 0.59
N ASP A 661 1.69 23.48 1.63
CA ASP A 661 1.95 23.06 3.01
C ASP A 661 0.75 23.35 3.95
N THR A 662 -0.43 23.62 3.38
CA THR A 662 -1.67 23.92 4.12
C THR A 662 -2.50 22.67 4.45
N TRP A 663 -2.22 21.51 3.82
CA TRP A 663 -2.80 20.21 4.19
C TRP A 663 -1.86 19.47 5.15
N LEU A 664 -2.23 19.45 6.43
CA LEU A 664 -1.38 18.95 7.51
C LEU A 664 -2.07 17.88 8.35
N PRO A 665 -2.26 16.65 7.82
CA PRO A 665 -2.81 15.54 8.61
C PRO A 665 -1.93 15.23 9.83
N PRO A 666 -2.46 14.60 10.89
CA PRO A 666 -1.68 14.21 12.06
C PRO A 666 -0.47 13.36 11.64
N ARG A 667 0.73 13.70 12.14
CA ARG A 667 1.94 12.93 11.84
C ARG A 667 2.54 12.41 13.12
N ASN A 668 2.82 11.11 13.11
CA ASN A 668 3.51 10.44 14.19
C ASN A 668 4.89 10.00 13.72
N SER A 669 5.88 10.05 14.60
CA SER A 669 7.20 9.51 14.30
C SER A 669 7.05 8.00 14.17
N PRO A 670 7.72 7.37 13.20
CA PRO A 670 7.70 5.92 13.14
C PRO A 670 8.28 5.38 14.47
N PRO A 671 7.65 4.36 15.07
CA PRO A 671 8.21 3.69 16.23
C PRO A 671 9.67 3.28 15.98
N GLN A 672 10.55 3.45 16.96
CA GLN A 672 12.00 3.19 16.80
C GLN A 672 12.31 1.75 16.37
N ASN A 673 11.41 0.81 16.67
CA ASN A 673 11.50 -0.58 16.28
C ASN A 673 11.08 -0.86 14.81
N PHE A 674 10.48 0.09 14.10
CA PHE A 674 10.07 -0.08 12.71
C PHE A 674 11.24 0.25 11.77
N LYS A 675 12.24 -0.65 11.75
CA LYS A 675 13.54 -0.44 11.10
C LYS A 675 13.51 -0.27 9.57
N PHE A 676 12.41 -0.62 8.91
CA PHE A 676 12.24 -0.40 7.46
C PHE A 676 11.67 0.99 7.14
N LEU A 677 11.27 1.79 8.13
CA LEU A 677 10.72 3.13 7.92
C LEU A 677 11.84 4.16 8.07
N GLU A 678 12.84 4.10 7.18
CA GLU A 678 14.00 5.02 7.24
C GLU A 678 13.66 6.42 6.75
N GLN A 679 12.94 6.52 5.64
CA GLN A 679 12.48 7.79 5.08
C GLN A 679 11.01 7.70 4.69
N ILE A 680 10.15 8.43 5.40
CA ILE A 680 8.74 8.57 5.03
C ILE A 680 8.65 9.57 3.88
N LEU A 681 8.32 9.08 2.69
CA LEU A 681 8.17 9.91 1.49
C LEU A 681 6.78 10.54 1.45
N MET A 682 5.75 9.79 1.82
CA MET A 682 4.37 10.24 1.88
C MET A 682 3.65 9.49 3.01
N SER A 683 2.79 10.18 3.75
CA SER A 683 1.90 9.56 4.73
C SER A 683 0.60 10.35 4.80
N GLU A 684 -0.49 9.68 4.46
CA GLU A 684 -1.87 10.06 4.75
C GLU A 684 -2.41 9.01 5.75
N PRO A 685 -2.46 9.34 7.06
CA PRO A 685 -2.81 8.39 8.10
C PRO A 685 -4.14 7.68 7.83
N GLY A 686 -4.14 6.36 7.97
CA GLY A 686 -5.29 5.50 7.70
C GLY A 686 -5.60 5.28 6.22
N VAL A 687 -4.87 5.90 5.29
CA VAL A 687 -5.14 5.83 3.84
C VAL A 687 -3.96 5.28 3.05
N GLU A 688 -2.80 5.92 3.16
CA GLU A 688 -1.64 5.57 2.33
C GLU A 688 -0.32 5.94 3.01
N THR A 689 0.69 5.09 2.86
CA THR A 689 2.06 5.43 3.25
C THR A 689 3.04 4.92 2.22
N ILE A 690 3.99 5.76 1.86
CA ILE A 690 5.14 5.40 1.03
C ILE A 690 6.39 5.69 1.82
N VAL A 691 7.20 4.65 2.06
CA VAL A 691 8.49 4.76 2.74
C VAL A 691 9.61 4.24 1.87
N ARG A 692 10.82 4.76 2.08
CA ARG A 692 12.05 4.28 1.46
C ARG A 692 12.98 3.72 2.53
N ALA A 693 13.64 2.61 2.19
CA ALA A 693 14.70 2.00 2.97
C ALA A 693 15.86 1.60 2.08
N HIS A 694 17.08 1.74 2.61
CA HIS A 694 18.28 1.28 1.94
C HIS A 694 18.71 -0.09 2.49
N LEU A 695 18.70 -1.12 1.64
CA LEU A 695 19.16 -2.47 1.98
C LEU A 695 20.66 -2.61 1.76
N ASN A 696 21.41 -3.11 2.73
CA ASN A 696 22.86 -3.35 2.60
C ASN A 696 23.38 -4.40 3.60
N MET A 697 24.60 -4.88 3.37
CA MET A 697 25.21 -5.94 4.18
C MET A 697 25.45 -5.58 5.66
N THR A 698 25.44 -4.30 6.02
CA THR A 698 25.66 -3.85 7.42
C THR A 698 24.37 -3.80 8.22
N LYS A 699 23.29 -3.28 7.62
CA LYS A 699 21.98 -3.17 8.26
C LYS A 699 21.11 -4.41 8.06
N ASP A 700 21.47 -5.27 7.11
CA ASP A 700 20.68 -6.42 6.68
C ASP A 700 21.55 -7.68 6.63
N SER A 701 22.21 -8.03 7.74
CA SER A 701 23.20 -9.11 7.74
C SER A 701 22.61 -10.50 7.47
N TYR A 702 21.28 -10.65 7.49
CA TYR A 702 20.59 -11.86 7.06
C TYR A 702 20.75 -12.12 5.56
N VAL A 703 20.99 -11.08 4.75
CA VAL A 703 21.23 -11.21 3.30
C VAL A 703 22.46 -12.07 3.00
N LEU A 704 23.47 -12.06 3.88
CA LEU A 704 24.69 -12.88 3.76
C LEU A 704 24.40 -14.39 3.87
N ASP A 705 23.28 -14.76 4.48
CA ASP A 705 22.84 -16.15 4.64
C ASP A 705 21.74 -16.54 3.62
N HIS A 706 21.48 -15.69 2.61
CA HIS A 706 20.44 -15.91 1.62
C HIS A 706 20.97 -15.65 0.20
N ILE A 707 21.88 -16.54 -0.23
CA ILE A 707 22.62 -16.46 -1.49
C ILE A 707 22.09 -17.51 -2.46
N TYR A 708 21.71 -17.09 -3.66
CA TYR A 708 21.28 -17.98 -4.74
C TYR A 708 22.11 -17.68 -6.00
N ASN A 709 22.76 -18.70 -6.57
CA ASN A 709 23.65 -18.57 -7.74
C ASN A 709 24.65 -17.39 -7.64
N GLY A 710 25.22 -17.18 -6.44
CA GLY A 710 26.18 -16.10 -6.18
C GLY A 710 25.57 -14.71 -5.98
N SER A 711 24.26 -14.56 -6.14
CA SER A 711 23.52 -13.31 -5.91
C SER A 711 22.94 -13.26 -4.50
N TYR A 712 23.11 -12.12 -3.84
CA TYR A 712 22.57 -11.85 -2.52
C TYR A 712 21.13 -11.37 -2.64
N LEU A 713 20.18 -12.15 -2.13
CA LEU A 713 18.76 -11.87 -2.31
C LEU A 713 18.13 -11.35 -1.01
N PHE A 714 17.28 -10.35 -1.13
CA PHE A 714 16.42 -9.90 -0.03
C PHE A 714 15.32 -10.95 0.19
N PRO A 715 15.29 -11.64 1.34
CA PRO A 715 14.37 -12.76 1.56
C PRO A 715 12.92 -12.29 1.65
N THR A 716 12.00 -13.09 1.09
CA THR A 716 10.57 -12.81 1.07
C THR A 716 10.02 -12.50 2.46
N VAL A 717 10.43 -13.28 3.48
CA VAL A 717 9.97 -13.12 4.86
C VAL A 717 10.34 -11.78 5.49
N PHE A 718 11.48 -11.18 5.11
CA PHE A 718 11.84 -9.83 5.52
C PHE A 718 11.11 -8.77 4.70
N GLY A 719 10.78 -9.07 3.44
CA GLY A 719 9.84 -8.28 2.64
C GLY A 719 8.47 -8.18 3.30
N LEU A 720 7.91 -9.30 3.77
CA LEU A 720 6.63 -9.33 4.49
C LEU A 720 6.69 -8.53 5.81
N GLU A 721 7.80 -8.60 6.55
CA GLU A 721 8.02 -7.78 7.75
C GLU A 721 8.08 -6.28 7.40
N ALA A 722 8.77 -5.91 6.33
CA ALA A 722 8.85 -4.52 5.86
C ALA A 722 7.48 -3.97 5.44
N MET A 723 6.68 -4.79 4.74
CA MET A 723 5.28 -4.48 4.43
C MET A 723 4.46 -4.30 5.71
N ALA A 724 4.58 -5.22 6.67
CA ALA A 724 3.81 -5.19 7.91
C ALA A 724 4.11 -3.94 8.76
N GLN A 725 5.38 -3.52 8.87
CA GLN A 725 5.75 -2.28 9.55
C GLN A 725 5.14 -1.05 8.88
N THR A 726 5.11 -1.04 7.54
CA THR A 726 4.49 0.06 6.78
C THR A 726 2.98 0.08 7.00
N VAL A 727 2.30 -1.07 6.93
CA VAL A 727 0.86 -1.21 7.24
C VAL A 727 0.54 -0.74 8.65
N ALA A 728 1.31 -1.19 9.64
CA ALA A 728 1.07 -0.81 11.03
C ALA A 728 1.22 0.69 11.25
N TYR A 729 2.23 1.31 10.63
CA TYR A 729 2.39 2.75 10.65
C TYR A 729 1.24 3.49 9.93
N THR A 730 0.82 3.02 8.76
CA THR A 730 -0.34 3.58 8.05
C THR A 730 -1.59 3.56 8.91
N LEU A 731 -1.84 2.48 9.65
CA LEU A 731 -3.02 2.32 10.51
C LEU A 731 -2.85 2.94 11.90
N GLY A 732 -1.66 3.44 12.25
CA GLY A 732 -1.37 3.97 13.59
C GLY A 732 -1.41 2.91 14.70
N ILE A 733 -1.12 1.64 14.38
CA ILE A 733 -1.07 0.53 15.34
C ILE A 733 0.38 0.11 15.63
N ASP A 734 0.62 -0.48 16.80
CA ASP A 734 1.96 -0.91 17.24
C ASP A 734 2.20 -2.43 17.14
N SER A 735 1.13 -3.21 16.94
CA SER A 735 1.17 -4.67 16.90
C SER A 735 -0.08 -5.27 16.26
N PHE A 736 0.08 -6.44 15.65
CA PHE A 736 -1.04 -7.25 15.18
C PHE A 736 -1.41 -8.32 16.23
N THR A 737 -2.69 -8.73 16.23
CA THR A 737 -3.15 -9.88 17.03
C THR A 737 -3.34 -11.10 16.13
N SER A 738 -4.09 -10.94 15.05
CA SER A 738 -4.29 -11.96 14.03
C SER A 738 -4.63 -11.28 12.71
N PHE A 739 -4.13 -11.80 11.60
CA PHE A 739 -4.41 -11.26 10.26
C PHE A 739 -4.17 -12.31 9.19
N ARG A 740 -4.68 -12.04 7.99
CA ARG A 740 -4.31 -12.77 6.77
C ARG A 740 -3.51 -11.90 5.83
N LEU A 741 -2.58 -12.52 5.13
CA LEU A 741 -2.02 -12.02 3.88
C LEU A 741 -2.73 -12.78 2.77
N GLU A 742 -3.24 -12.10 1.76
CA GLU A 742 -3.89 -12.69 0.59
C GLU A 742 -3.16 -12.21 -0.69
N ASP A 743 -3.10 -13.05 -1.73
CA ASP A 743 -2.46 -12.72 -3.02
C ASP A 743 -1.02 -12.21 -2.83
N VAL A 744 -0.19 -12.98 -2.10
CA VAL A 744 1.24 -12.67 -1.95
C VAL A 744 1.93 -12.98 -3.28
N ARG A 745 2.30 -11.94 -4.03
CA ARG A 745 2.98 -12.05 -5.33
C ARG A 745 4.46 -11.79 -5.20
N LEU A 746 5.27 -12.67 -5.78
CA LEU A 746 6.73 -12.58 -5.82
C LEU A 746 7.17 -12.49 -7.28
N GLU A 747 6.80 -11.39 -7.93
CA GLU A 747 6.99 -11.21 -9.38
C GLU A 747 8.47 -11.22 -9.77
N ARG A 748 9.34 -10.68 -8.91
CA ARG A 748 10.78 -10.52 -9.19
C ARG A 748 11.61 -10.63 -7.90
N PRO A 749 12.80 -11.26 -7.96
CA PRO A 749 13.73 -11.22 -6.84
C PRO A 749 14.30 -9.81 -6.65
N ILE A 750 14.56 -9.44 -5.40
CA ILE A 750 15.26 -8.20 -5.06
C ILE A 750 16.72 -8.55 -4.75
N VAL A 751 17.64 -8.12 -5.61
CA VAL A 751 19.09 -8.36 -5.46
C VAL A 751 19.74 -7.20 -4.69
N VAL A 752 20.52 -7.52 -3.66
CA VAL A 752 21.24 -6.54 -2.84
C VAL A 752 22.71 -6.52 -3.25
N HIS A 753 23.17 -5.41 -3.84
CA HIS A 753 24.57 -5.33 -4.27
C HIS A 753 25.51 -5.26 -3.05
N PRO A 754 26.61 -6.05 -3.00
CA PRO A 754 27.52 -6.06 -1.85
C PRO A 754 28.13 -4.71 -1.49
N GLU A 755 28.45 -3.89 -2.50
CA GLU A 755 29.12 -2.59 -2.29
C GLU A 755 28.14 -1.43 -2.12
N ASN A 756 27.05 -1.43 -2.89
CA ASN A 756 26.19 -0.26 -3.05
C ASN A 756 24.81 -0.45 -2.42
N GLY A 757 24.46 -1.67 -2.00
CA GLY A 757 23.12 -1.98 -1.53
C GLY A 757 22.07 -1.88 -2.63
N VAL A 758 20.82 -1.65 -2.22
CA VAL A 758 19.70 -1.30 -3.10
C VAL A 758 18.66 -0.50 -2.33
N ASP A 759 18.12 0.55 -2.94
CA ASP A 759 16.95 1.26 -2.42
C ASP A 759 15.65 0.53 -2.75
N ILE A 760 14.82 0.36 -1.72
CA ILE A 760 13.45 -0.14 -1.85
C ILE A 760 12.43 0.93 -1.44
N GLU A 761 11.30 0.97 -2.12
CA GLU A 761 10.11 1.71 -1.71
C GLU A 761 9.00 0.74 -1.35
N ILE A 762 8.38 0.96 -0.19
CA ILE A 762 7.25 0.16 0.30
C ILE A 762 6.02 1.07 0.29
N HIS A 763 5.01 0.68 -0.48
CA HIS A 763 3.78 1.44 -0.71
C HIS A 763 2.64 0.65 -0.07
N ALA A 764 1.97 1.20 0.93
CA ALA A 764 0.77 0.64 1.55
C ALA A 764 -0.43 1.54 1.25
N GLU A 765 -1.53 0.99 0.75
CA GLU A 765 -2.77 1.69 0.42
C GLU A 765 -3.97 0.93 1.01
N VAL A 766 -4.76 1.60 1.84
CA VAL A 766 -5.90 1.04 2.56
C VAL A 766 -7.16 1.19 1.72
N SER A 767 -7.87 0.08 1.46
CA SER A 767 -9.21 0.10 0.86
C SER A 767 -10.21 0.72 1.83
N GLU A 768 -11.07 1.62 1.33
CA GLU A 768 -12.13 2.20 2.15
C GLU A 768 -13.25 1.18 2.34
N ARG A 769 -13.69 0.99 3.58
CA ARG A 769 -14.82 0.11 3.90
C ARG A 769 -16.14 0.85 3.75
N VAL A 770 -17.16 0.14 3.30
CA VAL A 770 -18.53 0.66 3.21
C VAL A 770 -19.35 0.20 4.41
N GLU A 771 -19.12 -1.01 4.91
CA GLU A 771 -19.86 -1.59 6.04
C GLU A 771 -18.92 -2.01 7.19
N GLU A 772 -19.39 -1.86 8.43
CA GLU A 772 -18.56 -2.12 9.62
C GLU A 772 -18.24 -3.62 9.80
N SER A 773 -18.99 -4.49 9.12
CA SER A 773 -18.78 -5.93 9.03
C SER A 773 -17.64 -6.32 8.08
N GLU A 774 -17.23 -5.43 7.18
CA GLU A 774 -16.16 -5.71 6.22
C GLU A 774 -14.79 -5.72 6.91
N SER A 775 -13.97 -6.68 6.52
CA SER A 775 -12.56 -6.75 6.90
C SER A 775 -11.80 -5.54 6.36
N LEU A 776 -10.86 -5.01 7.13
CA LEU A 776 -9.99 -3.95 6.64
C LEU A 776 -8.95 -4.55 5.71
N ARG A 777 -8.90 -4.08 4.45
CA ARG A 777 -7.98 -4.57 3.42
C ARG A 777 -6.94 -3.49 3.10
N ILE A 778 -5.67 -3.89 3.02
CA ILE A 778 -4.56 -3.00 2.73
C ILE A 778 -3.68 -3.65 1.66
N TYR A 779 -3.62 -3.04 0.48
CA TYR A 779 -2.71 -3.46 -0.57
C TYR A 779 -1.31 -2.91 -0.29
N VAL A 780 -0.30 -3.76 -0.36
CA VAL A 780 1.09 -3.37 -0.10
C VAL A 780 1.99 -3.91 -1.19
N GLU A 781 2.93 -3.09 -1.65
CA GLU A 781 3.93 -3.50 -2.63
C GLU A 781 5.33 -2.98 -2.29
N ILE A 782 6.35 -3.71 -2.70
CA ILE A 782 7.76 -3.31 -2.63
C ILE A 782 8.30 -3.13 -4.04
N LYS A 783 8.88 -1.97 -4.30
CA LYS A 783 9.54 -1.61 -5.57
C LYS A 783 11.00 -1.29 -5.32
N THR A 784 11.82 -1.35 -6.35
CA THR A 784 13.26 -1.09 -6.27
C THR A 784 13.68 0.01 -7.24
N GLU A 785 14.80 0.66 -6.93
CA GLU A 785 15.43 1.62 -7.84
C GLU A 785 15.87 0.99 -9.18
N SER A 786 16.16 -0.31 -9.21
CA SER A 786 16.58 -1.02 -10.43
C SER A 786 15.52 -1.01 -11.53
N THR A 787 14.25 -0.78 -11.17
CA THR A 787 13.14 -0.60 -12.11
C THR A 787 12.64 0.85 -12.18
N GLY A 788 13.40 1.79 -11.61
CA GLY A 788 12.97 3.18 -11.43
C GLY A 788 11.73 3.31 -10.54
N PHE A 789 11.51 2.37 -9.62
CA PHE A 789 10.30 2.25 -8.80
C PHE A 789 8.99 2.15 -9.62
N ALA A 790 9.06 1.64 -10.85
CA ALA A 790 7.90 1.55 -11.73
C ALA A 790 7.07 0.27 -11.52
N ARG A 791 7.67 -0.83 -11.05
CA ARG A 791 7.03 -2.14 -10.96
C ARG A 791 7.22 -2.78 -9.58
N ALA A 792 6.19 -3.48 -9.12
CA ALA A 792 6.28 -4.30 -7.91
C ALA A 792 7.27 -5.46 -8.12
N HIS A 793 8.01 -5.76 -7.06
CA HIS A 793 8.80 -6.99 -6.92
C HIS A 793 8.04 -7.95 -6.02
N PHE A 794 7.60 -7.45 -4.87
CA PHE A 794 6.71 -8.15 -3.95
C PHE A 794 5.41 -7.36 -3.82
N ALA A 795 4.27 -8.05 -3.71
CA ALA A 795 2.99 -7.45 -3.35
C ALA A 795 2.15 -8.39 -2.49
N ALA A 796 1.25 -7.86 -1.66
CA ALA A 796 0.30 -8.64 -0.87
C ALA A 796 -0.89 -7.78 -0.44
N ASN A 797 -2.00 -8.41 -0.07
CA ASN A 797 -3.13 -7.78 0.60
C ASN A 797 -3.17 -8.20 2.07
N PHE A 798 -2.98 -7.26 2.99
CA PHE A 798 -3.25 -7.49 4.41
C PHE A 798 -4.74 -7.41 4.66
N VAL A 799 -5.29 -8.41 5.35
CA VAL A 799 -6.71 -8.49 5.71
C VAL A 799 -6.83 -8.62 7.23
N LEU A 800 -7.37 -7.57 7.86
CA LEU A 800 -7.59 -7.50 9.30
C LEU A 800 -9.07 -7.74 9.61
N ASP A 801 -9.37 -8.92 10.14
CA ASP A 801 -10.71 -9.29 10.60
C ASP A 801 -10.93 -8.90 12.06
N LYS A 802 -12.19 -8.66 12.44
CA LYS A 802 -12.57 -8.43 13.85
C LYS A 802 -12.39 -9.67 14.72
N THR A 803 -12.49 -10.89 14.16
CA THR A 803 -12.36 -12.14 14.94
C THR A 803 -11.98 -13.31 14.02
N ILE A 804 -10.91 -14.02 14.34
CA ILE A 804 -10.54 -15.28 13.67
C ILE A 804 -10.63 -16.40 14.72
N GLU A 805 -11.48 -17.40 14.50
CA GLU A 805 -11.54 -18.58 15.37
C GLU A 805 -10.33 -19.49 15.13
N LEU A 806 -9.58 -19.79 16.20
CA LEU A 806 -8.46 -20.73 16.16
C LEU A 806 -8.96 -22.14 15.88
N LYS A 807 -8.51 -22.73 14.77
CA LYS A 807 -8.75 -24.14 14.46
C LYS A 807 -7.75 -25.02 15.21
N THR A 808 -8.21 -26.19 15.66
CA THR A 808 -7.35 -27.22 16.27
C THR A 808 -7.11 -28.36 15.29
N TYR A 809 -5.86 -28.75 15.13
CA TYR A 809 -5.44 -29.90 14.35
C TYR A 809 -5.06 -31.06 15.28
N LYS A 810 -5.35 -32.30 14.88
CA LYS A 810 -4.95 -33.48 15.66
C LYS A 810 -3.50 -33.85 15.36
N VAL A 811 -2.62 -33.57 16.31
CA VAL A 811 -1.22 -34.00 16.27
C VAL A 811 -1.09 -35.41 16.87
N PRO A 812 -0.37 -36.35 16.23
CA PRO A 812 -0.08 -37.66 16.83
C PRO A 812 0.64 -37.53 18.17
N GLN A 813 0.24 -38.30 19.17
CA GLN A 813 0.81 -38.22 20.53
C GLN A 813 2.29 -38.63 20.61
N ARG A 814 2.81 -39.32 19.59
CA ARG A 814 4.21 -39.76 19.51
C ARG A 814 4.73 -39.60 18.09
N LEU A 815 5.71 -38.72 17.93
CA LEU A 815 6.48 -38.54 16.71
C LEU A 815 7.88 -39.13 16.93
N VAL A 816 8.39 -39.88 15.96
CA VAL A 816 9.74 -40.47 16.00
C VAL A 816 10.52 -39.85 14.85
N PRO A 817 11.65 -39.17 15.10
CA PRO A 817 12.46 -38.60 14.03
C PRO A 817 12.95 -39.66 13.04
N LEU A 818 12.96 -39.31 11.76
CA LEU A 818 13.69 -40.03 10.73
C LEU A 818 15.20 -39.87 10.97
N ASP A 819 15.98 -40.78 10.41
CA ASP A 819 17.44 -40.71 10.42
C ASP A 819 17.96 -39.72 9.36
N ILE A 820 17.49 -38.48 9.45
CA ILE A 820 17.86 -37.35 8.62
C ILE A 820 18.25 -36.23 9.58
N GLU A 821 19.49 -35.77 9.53
CA GLU A 821 19.98 -34.58 10.24
C GLU A 821 19.88 -33.36 9.31
N PRO A 822 18.83 -32.51 9.39
CA PRO A 822 18.55 -31.49 8.38
C PRO A 822 19.75 -30.59 8.08
N LYS A 823 20.49 -30.17 9.14
CA LYS A 823 21.68 -29.32 9.06
C LYS A 823 22.80 -29.89 8.18
N LYS A 824 22.96 -31.22 8.15
CA LYS A 824 24.01 -31.91 7.38
C LYS A 824 23.50 -32.43 6.05
N ASP A 825 22.29 -32.98 6.07
CA ASP A 825 21.79 -33.82 4.98
C ASP A 825 20.96 -33.03 3.97
N LEU A 826 20.46 -31.84 4.31
CA LEU A 826 19.61 -31.02 3.42
C LEU A 826 20.24 -29.66 3.06
N TYR A 827 20.77 -28.92 4.03
CA TYR A 827 21.35 -27.60 3.78
C TYR A 827 22.69 -27.67 3.05
N GLY A 828 22.90 -26.78 2.09
CA GLY A 828 24.11 -26.63 1.28
C GLY A 828 23.95 -27.13 -0.15
N TRP A 829 23.44 -28.35 -0.35
CA TRP A 829 23.25 -28.92 -1.69
C TRP A 829 21.80 -28.81 -2.18
N LEU A 830 20.82 -28.96 -1.29
CA LEU A 830 19.38 -28.89 -1.61
C LEU A 830 18.77 -27.56 -1.15
N LEU A 831 19.02 -27.19 0.11
CA LEU A 831 18.55 -25.92 0.69
C LEU A 831 19.73 -24.92 0.74
N PHE A 832 19.63 -23.81 0.01
CA PHE A 832 20.73 -22.83 -0.10
C PHE A 832 20.88 -21.92 1.14
N GLN A 833 19.93 -21.98 2.06
CA GLN A 833 19.85 -21.13 3.25
C GLN A 833 21.04 -21.31 4.21
N GLY A 834 21.67 -20.19 4.56
CA GLY A 834 22.78 -20.10 5.52
C GLY A 834 22.33 -20.24 6.98
N GLU A 835 23.29 -20.16 7.91
CA GLU A 835 23.13 -20.63 9.29
C GLU A 835 21.94 -19.98 10.04
N LYS A 836 21.67 -18.69 9.80
CA LYS A 836 20.54 -17.99 10.46
C LYS A 836 19.17 -18.56 10.10
N PHE A 837 19.02 -19.10 8.89
CA PHE A 837 17.76 -19.61 8.34
C PHE A 837 17.58 -21.13 8.54
N GLN A 838 18.59 -21.83 9.06
CA GLN A 838 18.53 -23.28 9.32
C GLN A 838 17.68 -23.60 10.55
N ARG A 839 16.34 -23.55 10.40
CA ARG A 839 15.39 -23.71 11.52
C ARG A 839 14.66 -25.04 11.56
N ILE A 840 14.73 -25.86 10.51
CA ILE A 840 14.24 -27.25 10.56
C ILE A 840 15.16 -28.06 11.48
N GLN A 841 14.61 -28.58 12.58
CA GLN A 841 15.35 -29.33 13.60
C GLN A 841 15.28 -30.84 13.39
N GLU A 842 14.07 -31.37 13.20
CA GLU A 842 13.80 -32.80 13.06
C GLU A 842 12.76 -33.02 11.96
N ILE A 843 12.83 -34.16 11.28
CA ILE A 843 11.83 -34.59 10.29
C ILE A 843 11.21 -35.89 10.79
N TYR A 844 9.89 -35.96 10.86
CA TYR A 844 9.14 -37.10 11.35
C TYR A 844 8.51 -37.95 10.24
N SER A 845 8.29 -37.33 9.07
CA SER A 845 7.75 -37.97 7.87
C SER A 845 8.19 -37.16 6.67
N LEU A 846 8.58 -37.83 5.59
CA LEU A 846 8.91 -37.22 4.32
C LEU A 846 8.57 -38.19 3.19
N ASP A 847 7.78 -37.71 2.24
CA ASP A 847 7.53 -38.33 0.95
C ASP A 847 7.20 -37.21 -0.07
N SER A 848 6.95 -37.60 -1.31
CA SER A 848 6.62 -36.65 -2.39
C SER A 848 5.32 -35.84 -2.17
N HIS A 849 4.46 -36.22 -1.23
CA HIS A 849 3.17 -35.58 -0.96
C HIS A 849 3.10 -34.87 0.39
N LYS A 850 3.93 -35.27 1.36
CA LYS A 850 3.87 -34.77 2.72
C LYS A 850 5.23 -34.74 3.42
N MET A 851 5.46 -33.64 4.14
CA MET A 851 6.53 -33.51 5.12
C MET A 851 5.96 -33.12 6.49
N VAL A 852 6.42 -33.78 7.56
CA VAL A 852 6.12 -33.39 8.95
C VAL A 852 7.44 -33.13 9.65
N PHE A 853 7.60 -31.94 10.22
CA PHE A 853 8.89 -31.51 10.76
C PHE A 853 8.74 -30.66 12.02
N LEU A 854 9.80 -30.62 12.81
CA LEU A 854 9.95 -29.71 13.93
C LEU A 854 10.72 -28.48 13.45
N THR A 855 10.20 -27.29 13.71
CA THR A 855 10.89 -26.03 13.43
C THR A 855 11.05 -25.20 14.70
N GLU A 856 12.12 -24.41 14.74
CA GLU A 856 12.50 -23.57 15.87
C GLU A 856 12.30 -22.07 15.57
N GLN A 857 11.48 -21.44 16.41
CA GLN A 857 11.42 -19.99 16.55
C GLN A 857 12.39 -19.52 17.64
N LYS A 858 13.19 -18.49 17.34
CA LYS A 858 14.02 -17.81 18.34
C LYS A 858 13.46 -16.41 18.59
N GLY A 859 13.34 -16.04 19.86
CA GLY A 859 12.98 -14.68 20.24
C GLY A 859 14.07 -13.68 19.82
N SER A 860 13.66 -12.54 19.27
CA SER A 860 14.52 -11.38 19.05
C SER A 860 14.67 -10.59 20.36
N ASN A 861 15.89 -10.48 20.91
CA ASN A 861 16.12 -9.89 22.25
C ASN A 861 17.07 -8.69 22.27
N ARG A 862 17.44 -8.12 21.11
CA ARG A 862 18.36 -6.97 21.07
C ARG A 862 17.64 -5.68 20.75
N GLU A 863 16.99 -5.13 21.78
CA GLU A 863 16.61 -3.72 21.79
C GLU A 863 17.85 -2.87 21.46
N ASN A 864 17.73 -1.97 20.48
CA ASN A 864 18.77 -1.05 19.98
C ASN A 864 19.85 -1.61 19.03
N SER A 865 19.69 -2.80 18.45
CA SER A 865 20.57 -3.20 17.34
C SER A 865 20.24 -2.40 16.07
N SER A 866 21.24 -1.89 15.35
CA SER A 866 21.06 -1.24 14.04
C SER A 866 20.83 -2.26 12.91
N ASP A 867 21.15 -3.53 13.16
CA ASP A 867 20.95 -4.62 12.21
C ASP A 867 19.50 -5.10 12.27
N ARG A 868 18.81 -5.15 11.13
CA ARG A 868 17.45 -5.64 10.98
C ARG A 868 17.34 -7.14 11.24
N ALA A 869 18.47 -7.88 11.16
CA ALA A 869 18.53 -9.30 11.49
C ALA A 869 18.15 -9.63 12.94
N ASP A 870 18.26 -8.66 13.85
CA ASP A 870 18.13 -8.85 15.31
C ASP A 870 16.73 -8.56 15.87
N GLY A 871 15.78 -8.10 15.04
CA GLY A 871 14.44 -7.67 15.46
C GLY A 871 14.44 -6.38 16.32
N PRO A 872 13.35 -6.08 17.04
CA PRO A 872 12.12 -6.88 17.14
C PRO A 872 11.37 -6.95 15.81
N PHE A 873 10.59 -8.02 15.64
CA PHE A 873 9.77 -8.27 14.45
C PHE A 873 8.29 -8.13 14.78
N LEU A 874 7.53 -7.52 13.87
CA LEU A 874 6.13 -7.21 14.06
C LEU A 874 5.24 -8.41 13.77
N ILE A 875 5.64 -9.28 12.84
CA ILE A 875 4.89 -10.47 12.44
C ILE A 875 5.54 -11.78 12.89
N GLY A 876 6.41 -11.73 13.90
CA GLY A 876 7.13 -12.91 14.43
C GLY A 876 8.48 -13.18 13.74
N ASP A 877 9.14 -14.27 14.11
CA ASP A 877 10.50 -14.61 13.66
C ASP A 877 10.54 -14.93 12.14
N PRO A 878 11.17 -14.09 11.30
CA PRO A 878 11.25 -14.31 9.86
C PRO A 878 12.08 -15.56 9.51
N TYR A 879 13.07 -15.94 10.33
CA TYR A 879 13.89 -17.13 10.07
C TYR A 879 13.08 -18.42 10.27
N TYR A 880 12.20 -18.44 11.28
CA TYR A 880 11.25 -19.52 11.46
C TYR A 880 10.29 -19.60 10.27
N ARG A 881 9.75 -18.46 9.81
CA ARG A 881 8.82 -18.43 8.67
C ARG A 881 9.47 -18.89 7.37
N ASP A 882 10.73 -18.55 7.15
CA ASP A 882 11.47 -19.01 5.96
C ASP A 882 11.57 -20.53 5.93
N SER A 883 11.67 -21.16 7.11
CA SER A 883 11.67 -22.61 7.20
C SER A 883 10.37 -23.30 6.81
N LEU A 884 9.26 -22.57 6.90
CA LEU A 884 7.98 -23.02 6.37
C LEU A 884 8.00 -23.01 4.85
N LEU A 885 8.52 -21.94 4.24
CA LEU A 885 8.64 -21.82 2.79
C LEU A 885 9.56 -22.91 2.22
N HIS A 886 10.76 -23.07 2.77
CA HIS A 886 11.69 -24.03 2.20
C HIS A 886 11.39 -25.51 2.53
N SER A 887 10.37 -25.80 3.36
CA SER A 887 9.92 -27.17 3.66
C SER A 887 9.35 -27.93 2.46
N VAL A 888 9.04 -27.23 1.37
CA VAL A 888 8.58 -27.83 0.11
C VAL A 888 9.72 -28.55 -0.62
N GLN A 889 10.92 -27.97 -0.61
CA GLN A 889 12.05 -28.44 -1.42
C GLN A 889 12.50 -29.89 -1.09
N PRO A 890 12.50 -30.37 0.18
CA PRO A 890 12.76 -31.77 0.51
C PRO A 890 11.75 -32.78 -0.06
N MET A 891 10.54 -32.35 -0.39
CA MET A 891 9.51 -33.23 -0.98
C MET A 891 9.70 -33.42 -2.50
N VAL A 892 10.42 -32.50 -3.13
CA VAL A 892 10.73 -32.49 -4.57
C VAL A 892 12.22 -32.23 -4.81
N PRO A 893 13.12 -33.07 -4.26
CA PRO A 893 14.57 -32.86 -4.33
C PRO A 893 15.15 -32.87 -5.76
N GLU A 894 14.44 -33.47 -6.71
CA GLU A 894 14.79 -33.48 -8.13
C GLU A 894 14.49 -32.13 -8.80
N ASP A 895 13.56 -31.34 -8.27
CA ASP A 895 13.12 -30.09 -8.89
C ASP A 895 13.67 -28.88 -8.12
N LEU A 896 14.60 -28.13 -8.72
CA LEU A 896 15.03 -26.86 -8.15
C LEU A 896 13.92 -25.83 -8.32
N CYS A 897 13.30 -25.44 -7.21
CA CYS A 897 12.11 -24.59 -7.22
C CYS A 897 12.39 -23.17 -6.75
N LEU A 898 11.70 -22.18 -7.33
CA LEU A 898 11.66 -20.80 -6.82
C LEU A 898 10.22 -20.37 -6.49
N PRO A 899 10.02 -19.58 -5.42
CA PRO A 899 8.71 -19.04 -5.07
C PRO A 899 8.10 -18.16 -6.18
N LEU A 900 6.82 -18.37 -6.51
CA LEU A 900 6.03 -17.45 -7.36
C LEU A 900 5.05 -16.61 -6.56
N GLY A 901 4.38 -17.22 -5.59
CA GLY A 901 3.38 -16.54 -4.78
C GLY A 901 2.71 -17.47 -3.76
N ILE A 902 1.91 -16.87 -2.89
CA ILE A 902 1.15 -17.57 -1.85
C ILE A 902 -0.27 -17.00 -1.86
N ASP A 903 -1.27 -17.86 -2.07
CA ASP A 903 -2.67 -17.42 -2.11
C ASP A 903 -3.10 -16.81 -0.78
N SER A 904 -2.75 -17.45 0.34
CA SER A 904 -2.94 -16.83 1.65
C SER A 904 -1.97 -17.31 2.74
N ILE A 905 -1.67 -16.42 3.68
CA ILE A 905 -0.96 -16.71 4.94
C ILE A 905 -1.81 -16.21 6.10
N GLU A 906 -2.33 -17.11 6.93
CA GLU A 906 -3.04 -16.81 8.17
C GLU A 906 -2.07 -16.85 9.35
N ILE A 907 -1.95 -15.75 10.10
CA ILE A 907 -0.99 -15.61 11.20
C ILE A 907 -1.73 -15.25 12.50
N HIS A 908 -1.46 -16.02 13.57
CA HIS A 908 -1.99 -15.79 14.91
C HIS A 908 -0.87 -15.46 15.90
N LEU A 909 -0.78 -14.20 16.32
CA LEU A 909 0.26 -13.71 17.22
C LEU A 909 -0.22 -13.77 18.68
N ASN A 910 0.05 -14.88 19.37
CA ASN A 910 -0.27 -14.99 20.80
C ASN A 910 0.92 -14.59 21.68
N LYS A 911 0.90 -13.37 22.24
CA LYS A 911 1.95 -12.83 23.14
C LYS A 911 2.17 -13.66 24.44
N LYS A 912 1.33 -14.67 24.75
CA LYS A 912 1.46 -15.52 25.95
C LYS A 912 2.11 -16.89 25.71
N GLN A 913 2.36 -17.28 24.46
CA GLN A 913 3.02 -18.55 24.16
C GLN A 913 4.55 -18.38 24.20
N PHE A 914 5.20 -18.98 25.20
CA PHE A 914 6.66 -19.07 25.32
C PHE A 914 7.22 -20.33 24.61
N GLU A 915 6.52 -20.83 23.58
CA GLU A 915 6.94 -22.02 22.85
C GLU A 915 7.93 -21.63 21.74
N ASN A 916 9.13 -22.21 21.78
CA ASN A 916 10.17 -22.00 20.77
C ASN A 916 10.11 -23.04 19.64
N TYR A 917 9.26 -24.06 19.75
CA TYR A 917 9.23 -25.17 18.81
C TYR A 917 7.81 -25.47 18.37
N PHE A 918 7.64 -25.61 17.07
CA PHE A 918 6.36 -25.89 16.44
C PHE A 918 6.47 -27.06 15.47
N ILE A 919 5.35 -27.73 15.23
CA ILE A 919 5.26 -28.82 14.27
C ILE A 919 4.69 -28.25 12.97
N GLY A 920 5.50 -28.29 11.92
CA GLY A 920 5.10 -27.96 10.56
C GLY A 920 4.60 -29.21 9.81
N ILE A 921 3.53 -29.04 9.05
CA ILE A 921 2.95 -30.06 8.18
C ILE A 921 2.83 -29.45 6.78
N THR A 922 3.67 -29.90 5.86
CA THR A 922 3.65 -29.48 4.47
C THR A 922 2.95 -30.55 3.64
N LEU A 923 2.04 -30.12 2.78
CA LEU A 923 1.23 -30.96 1.90
C LEU A 923 1.38 -30.44 0.48
N ARG A 924 1.64 -31.33 -0.47
CA ARG A 924 1.59 -31.01 -1.90
C ARG A 924 0.21 -31.40 -2.44
N ASN A 925 -0.52 -30.42 -2.96
CA ASN A 925 -1.89 -30.58 -3.42
C ASN A 925 -1.93 -31.09 -4.87
N ASN A 926 -1.15 -30.45 -5.75
CA ASN A 926 -1.14 -30.73 -7.18
C ASN A 926 0.19 -30.28 -7.81
N THR A 927 0.45 -30.77 -9.04
CA THR A 927 1.53 -30.30 -9.91
C THR A 927 0.92 -29.96 -11.28
N GLU A 928 0.96 -28.70 -11.68
CA GLU A 928 0.45 -28.23 -12.98
C GLU A 928 1.40 -27.18 -13.57
N ASN A 929 1.60 -27.19 -14.90
CA ASN A 929 2.36 -26.16 -15.63
C ASN A 929 3.75 -25.83 -15.04
N ASP A 930 4.55 -26.86 -14.75
CA ASP A 930 5.88 -26.74 -14.13
C ASP A 930 5.87 -26.02 -12.77
N GLN A 931 4.79 -26.19 -12.00
CA GLN A 931 4.62 -25.62 -10.66
C GLN A 931 4.10 -26.65 -9.68
N HIS A 932 4.53 -26.53 -8.42
CA HIS A 932 3.94 -27.27 -7.31
C HIS A 932 3.06 -26.33 -6.47
N ASP A 933 1.81 -26.73 -6.26
CA ASP A 933 0.91 -26.10 -5.30
C ASP A 933 0.99 -26.83 -3.96
N THR A 934 1.27 -26.08 -2.91
CA THR A 934 1.50 -26.62 -1.57
C THR A 934 0.76 -25.84 -0.49
N SER A 935 0.57 -26.49 0.65
CA SER A 935 0.02 -25.87 1.86
C SER A 935 0.85 -26.27 3.06
N VAL A 936 1.10 -25.30 3.95
CA VAL A 936 1.88 -25.50 5.17
C VAL A 936 1.00 -25.15 6.36
N ILE A 937 0.84 -26.09 7.29
CA ILE A 937 0.09 -25.89 8.52
C ILE A 937 1.06 -26.00 9.68
N VAL A 938 1.09 -24.99 10.54
CA VAL A 938 1.93 -25.00 11.74
C VAL A 938 1.08 -25.04 12.99
N VAL A 939 1.42 -25.95 13.89
CA VAL A 939 0.71 -26.19 15.14
C VAL A 939 1.64 -26.18 16.33
N ASN A 940 1.12 -25.71 17.45
CA ASN A 940 1.79 -25.82 18.74
C ASN A 940 1.67 -27.24 19.32
N ARG A 941 2.25 -27.47 20.50
CA ARG A 941 2.21 -28.78 21.17
C ARG A 941 0.80 -29.24 21.55
N ASN A 942 -0.15 -28.32 21.67
CA ASN A 942 -1.55 -28.61 21.97
C ASN A 942 -2.38 -28.87 20.70
N GLY A 943 -1.78 -28.74 19.51
CA GLY A 943 -2.45 -28.87 18.22
C GLY A 943 -3.21 -27.63 17.78
N GLU A 944 -3.03 -26.48 18.44
CA GLU A 944 -3.61 -25.22 18.00
C GLU A 944 -2.84 -24.71 16.78
N VAL A 945 -3.56 -24.33 15.72
CA VAL A 945 -2.95 -23.76 14.50
C VAL A 945 -2.47 -22.34 14.81
N ILE A 946 -1.19 -22.09 14.59
CA ILE A 946 -0.55 -20.78 14.82
C ILE A 946 -0.28 -20.02 13.52
N GLU A 947 0.00 -20.75 12.45
CA GLU A 947 0.27 -20.19 11.13
C GLU A 947 -0.15 -21.19 10.05
N LYS A 948 -0.73 -20.68 8.96
CA LYS A 948 -1.20 -21.51 7.85
C LYS A 948 -0.93 -20.80 6.53
N LEU A 949 -0.24 -21.49 5.62
CA LEU A 949 0.00 -21.07 4.25
C LEU A 949 -0.85 -21.93 3.34
N GLU A 950 -1.68 -21.32 2.50
CA GLU A 950 -2.46 -21.99 1.45
C GLU A 950 -2.05 -21.46 0.09
N GLY A 951 -2.02 -22.34 -0.91
CA GLY A 951 -1.69 -21.95 -2.28
C GLY A 951 -0.25 -21.47 -2.44
N TYR A 952 0.71 -22.06 -1.72
CA TYR A 952 2.11 -21.71 -1.89
C TYR A 952 2.63 -22.35 -3.18
N ASN A 953 2.74 -21.52 -4.21
CA ASN A 953 3.12 -21.91 -5.56
C ASN A 953 4.61 -21.69 -5.77
N VAL A 954 5.30 -22.76 -6.15
CA VAL A 954 6.71 -22.74 -6.52
C VAL A 954 6.88 -23.20 -7.96
N LYS A 955 7.72 -22.49 -8.73
CA LYS A 955 8.04 -22.83 -10.11
C LYS A 955 9.28 -23.69 -10.19
N ILE A 956 9.21 -24.74 -10.99
CA ILE A 956 10.35 -25.57 -11.34
C ILE A 956 11.26 -24.78 -12.29
N MET A 957 12.48 -24.53 -11.86
CA MET A 957 13.50 -23.83 -12.65
C MET A 957 14.39 -24.82 -13.41
N GLU A 958 14.67 -25.95 -12.79
CA GLU A 958 15.58 -26.97 -13.30
C GLU A 958 15.17 -28.32 -12.71
N HIS A 959 15.17 -29.38 -13.54
CA HIS A 959 14.96 -30.75 -13.10
C HIS A 959 16.29 -31.52 -13.14
N ARG A 960 16.66 -32.15 -12.03
CA ARG A 960 17.92 -32.86 -11.78
C ARG A 960 17.66 -34.32 -11.44
N SER A 961 17.54 -35.15 -12.47
CA SER A 961 17.26 -36.59 -12.36
C SER A 961 18.29 -37.40 -11.55
N GLU A 962 19.48 -36.84 -11.32
CA GLU A 962 20.54 -37.44 -10.52
C GLU A 962 20.35 -37.28 -8.99
N ASN A 963 19.52 -36.31 -8.58
CA ASN A 963 19.18 -36.12 -7.19
C ASN A 963 18.31 -37.28 -6.67
N PRO A 964 18.43 -37.66 -5.38
CA PRO A 964 17.54 -38.67 -4.81
C PRO A 964 16.10 -38.15 -4.80
N THR A 965 15.11 -39.03 -4.97
CA THR A 965 13.69 -38.75 -4.68
C THR A 965 13.48 -38.53 -3.16
N ALA A 966 12.33 -37.99 -2.75
CA ALA A 966 12.00 -37.80 -1.33
C ALA A 966 11.98 -39.14 -0.57
N GLU A 967 11.46 -40.19 -1.19
CA GLU A 967 11.41 -41.55 -0.64
C GLU A 967 12.83 -42.16 -0.51
N GLU A 968 13.72 -41.88 -1.47
CA GLU A 968 15.12 -42.30 -1.40
C GLU A 968 15.93 -41.50 -0.37
N LEU A 969 15.57 -40.24 -0.09
CA LEU A 969 16.15 -39.51 1.05
C LEU A 969 15.83 -40.19 2.39
N VAL A 970 14.62 -40.73 2.53
CA VAL A 970 14.22 -41.48 3.73
C VAL A 970 14.83 -42.89 3.78
N SER A 971 14.99 -43.52 2.62
CA SER A 971 15.49 -44.90 2.50
C SER A 971 16.50 -45.03 1.34
N PRO A 972 17.76 -44.59 1.54
CA PRO A 972 18.75 -44.48 0.46
C PRO A 972 19.33 -45.82 0.01
N GLN A 973 19.04 -46.92 0.73
CA GLN A 973 19.71 -48.21 0.54
C GLN A 973 19.59 -48.74 -0.89
N VAL A 974 18.43 -48.56 -1.52
CA VAL A 974 18.18 -49.06 -2.88
C VAL A 974 18.95 -48.24 -3.90
N ARG A 975 18.82 -46.91 -3.85
CA ARG A 975 19.52 -45.96 -4.73
C ARG A 975 21.04 -46.09 -4.61
N ASP A 976 21.56 -45.99 -3.40
CA ASP A 976 23.00 -46.07 -3.14
C ASP A 976 23.56 -47.43 -3.55
N GLY A 977 22.78 -48.50 -3.36
CA GLY A 977 23.10 -49.83 -3.87
C GLY A 977 23.25 -49.83 -5.40
N GLN A 978 22.28 -49.26 -6.12
CA GLN A 978 22.34 -49.17 -7.59
C GLN A 978 23.52 -48.34 -8.09
N LEU A 979 23.75 -47.16 -7.50
CA LEU A 979 24.88 -46.28 -7.83
C LEU A 979 26.23 -46.99 -7.57
N LEU A 980 26.35 -47.67 -6.42
CA LEU A 980 27.54 -48.46 -6.10
C LEU A 980 27.76 -49.58 -7.11
N TYR A 981 26.70 -50.32 -7.46
CA TYR A 981 26.78 -51.39 -8.45
C TYR A 981 27.16 -50.87 -9.84
N GLN A 982 26.62 -49.72 -10.25
CA GLN A 982 26.99 -49.09 -11.51
C GLN A 982 28.47 -48.71 -11.53
N GLU A 983 28.96 -47.99 -10.52
CA GLU A 983 30.36 -47.58 -10.43
C GLU A 983 31.30 -48.81 -10.34
N LEU A 984 30.92 -49.83 -9.57
CA LEU A 984 31.68 -51.09 -9.49
C LEU A 984 31.78 -51.77 -10.85
N ASN A 985 30.69 -51.82 -11.62
CA ASN A 985 30.69 -52.39 -12.98
C ASN A 985 31.57 -51.58 -13.93
N GLU A 986 31.44 -50.26 -13.95
CA GLU A 986 32.24 -49.38 -14.82
C GLU A 986 33.74 -49.50 -14.51
N ARG A 987 34.12 -49.48 -13.23
CA ARG A 987 35.52 -49.64 -12.80
C ARG A 987 36.05 -51.05 -13.07
N ALA A 988 35.25 -52.08 -12.82
CA ALA A 988 35.64 -53.45 -13.10
C ALA A 988 35.89 -53.67 -14.59
N GLN A 989 35.01 -53.13 -15.45
CA GLN A 989 35.19 -53.15 -16.90
C GLN A 989 36.47 -52.42 -17.33
N ALA A 990 36.74 -51.24 -16.78
CA ALA A 990 37.97 -50.49 -17.05
C ALA A 990 39.25 -51.23 -16.64
N LEU A 991 39.17 -52.09 -15.61
CA LEU A 991 40.27 -52.90 -15.11
C LEU A 991 40.34 -54.31 -15.73
N GLY A 992 39.37 -54.68 -16.57
CA GLY A 992 39.27 -56.02 -17.15
C GLY A 992 38.99 -57.13 -16.13
N VAL A 993 38.27 -56.82 -15.05
CA VAL A 993 37.86 -57.77 -14.01
C VAL A 993 36.34 -57.83 -13.90
N GLU A 994 35.81 -58.87 -13.25
CA GLU A 994 34.37 -58.94 -12.93
C GLU A 994 34.06 -58.11 -11.68
N ALA A 995 32.93 -57.40 -11.71
CA ALA A 995 32.47 -56.62 -10.57
C ALA A 995 32.06 -57.55 -9.40
N PRO A 996 32.46 -57.21 -8.15
CA PRO A 996 32.07 -57.98 -6.97
C PRO A 996 30.58 -57.82 -6.68
N GLU A 997 29.96 -58.85 -6.09
CA GLU A 997 28.62 -58.74 -5.51
C GLU A 997 28.67 -58.01 -4.17
N ALA A 998 27.83 -56.99 -4.00
CA ALA A 998 27.78 -56.16 -2.81
C ALA A 998 26.33 -55.94 -2.37
N THR A 999 26.01 -56.23 -1.11
CA THR A 999 24.75 -55.76 -0.52
C THR A 999 25.04 -54.61 0.41
N LEU A 1000 24.26 -53.54 0.24
CA LEU A 1000 24.29 -52.37 1.08
C LEU A 1000 23.04 -52.35 1.97
N ALA A 1001 23.20 -52.00 3.23
CA ALA A 1001 22.09 -51.55 4.06
C ALA A 1001 22.56 -50.40 4.93
N HIS A 1002 21.66 -49.45 5.11
CA HIS A 1002 21.84 -48.37 6.05
C HIS A 1002 21.35 -48.84 7.43
N LEU A 1003 22.28 -48.90 8.38
CA LEU A 1003 22.02 -49.32 9.76
C LEU A 1003 22.40 -48.15 10.68
N SER A 1004 21.40 -47.34 11.02
CA SER A 1004 21.60 -46.15 11.87
C SER A 1004 22.24 -46.51 13.20
N GLY A 1005 23.21 -45.69 13.64
CA GLY A 1005 23.86 -45.85 14.95
C GLY A 1005 24.64 -47.15 15.13
N LEU A 1006 24.89 -47.94 14.07
CA LEU A 1006 25.55 -49.25 14.16
C LEU A 1006 26.85 -49.17 14.95
N HIS A 1007 27.67 -48.12 14.72
CA HIS A 1007 28.95 -47.90 15.37
C HIS A 1007 28.88 -47.59 16.88
N HIS A 1008 27.71 -47.23 17.40
CA HIS A 1008 27.45 -47.04 18.82
C HIS A 1008 27.06 -48.34 19.53
N LEU A 1009 26.73 -49.39 18.78
CA LEU A 1009 26.28 -50.67 19.34
C LEU A 1009 27.47 -51.55 19.75
N PRO A 1010 27.31 -52.35 20.82
CA PRO A 1010 28.27 -53.41 21.15
C PRO A 1010 28.51 -54.35 19.96
N THR A 1011 29.74 -54.85 19.82
CA THR A 1011 30.15 -55.72 18.70
C THR A 1011 29.22 -56.92 18.46
N GLN A 1012 28.61 -57.46 19.52
CA GLN A 1012 27.69 -58.58 19.40
C GLN A 1012 26.35 -58.20 18.74
N GLU A 1013 25.83 -57.01 19.04
CA GLU A 1013 24.61 -56.47 18.43
C GLU A 1013 24.88 -56.04 16.98
N ARG A 1014 26.05 -55.44 16.71
CA ARG A 1014 26.48 -55.14 15.33
C ARG A 1014 26.48 -56.38 14.44
N HIS A 1015 27.13 -57.46 14.88
CA HIS A 1015 27.14 -58.71 14.12
C HIS A 1015 25.75 -59.30 13.88
N GLN A 1016 24.82 -59.13 14.83
CA GLN A 1016 23.44 -59.58 14.64
C GLN A 1016 22.72 -58.79 13.55
N LEU A 1017 22.94 -57.48 13.48
CA LEU A 1017 22.40 -56.62 12.42
C LEU A 1017 23.08 -56.82 11.06
N GLU A 1018 24.36 -57.24 11.04
CA GLU A 1018 25.12 -57.52 9.83
C GLU A 1018 24.82 -58.91 9.21
N LEU A 1019 24.35 -59.87 10.00
CA LEU A 1019 24.08 -61.24 9.52
C LEU A 1019 23.10 -61.29 8.32
N PRO A 1020 21.96 -60.58 8.33
CA PRO A 1020 21.06 -60.52 7.17
C PRO A 1020 21.75 -60.06 5.88
N LEU A 1021 22.60 -59.03 5.95
CA LEU A 1021 23.37 -58.50 4.81
C LEU A 1021 24.31 -59.54 4.20
N PHE A 1022 24.99 -60.30 5.06
CA PHE A 1022 25.87 -61.39 4.63
C PHE A 1022 25.09 -62.46 3.87
N PHE A 1023 23.92 -62.86 4.40
CA PHE A 1023 23.08 -63.86 3.74
C PHE A 1023 22.49 -63.37 2.42
N GLU A 1024 22.06 -62.11 2.35
CA GLU A 1024 21.57 -61.51 1.11
C GLU A 1024 22.67 -61.46 0.03
N THR A 1025 23.89 -61.04 0.40
CA THR A 1025 25.04 -61.00 -0.52
C THR A 1025 25.41 -62.41 -0.99
N LEU A 1026 25.42 -63.38 -0.08
CA LEU A 1026 25.67 -64.78 -0.42
C LEU A 1026 24.60 -65.31 -1.38
N HIS A 1027 23.34 -64.93 -1.18
CA HIS A 1027 22.24 -65.32 -2.06
C HIS A 1027 22.43 -64.73 -3.47
N LYS A 1028 22.75 -63.44 -3.60
CA LYS A 1028 23.05 -62.80 -4.90
C LYS A 1028 24.22 -63.47 -5.62
N LEU A 1029 25.30 -63.76 -4.90
CA LEU A 1029 26.47 -64.47 -5.44
C LEU A 1029 26.12 -65.86 -5.95
N LEU A 1030 25.34 -66.63 -5.20
CA LEU A 1030 24.93 -67.98 -5.60
C LEU A 1030 24.02 -67.95 -6.82
N HIS A 1031 23.10 -66.99 -6.90
CA HIS A 1031 22.19 -66.83 -8.04
C HIS A 1031 22.89 -66.37 -9.32
N LYS A 1032 24.05 -65.72 -9.22
CA LYS A 1032 24.91 -65.35 -10.35
C LYS A 1032 25.79 -66.50 -10.85
N LEU A 1033 26.05 -67.50 -10.01
CA LEU A 1033 26.84 -68.69 -10.33
C LEU A 1033 25.99 -69.81 -10.97
N GLU A 1034 24.66 -69.76 -10.81
CA GLU A 1034 23.67 -70.54 -11.56
C GLU A 1034 23.41 -69.92 -12.93
#